data_AF-A0A3M6YLK0-F1
#
_entry.id   AF-A0A3M6YLK0-F1
#
_cell.length_a   1.000
_cell.length_b   1.000
_cell.length_c   1.000
_cell.angle_alpha   90.00
_cell.angle_beta   90.00
_cell.angle_gamma   90.00
#
_symmetry.space_group_name_H-M   'P 1'
#
loop_
_entity.id
_entity.type
_entity.pdbx_description
1 polymer ?
#
loop_
_entity_poly.entity_id
_entity_poly.type
_entity_poly.pdbx_seq_one_letter_code
_entity_poly.pdbx_strand_id
1 'polypeptide(L)'
;MSRYAADFTEIGRLGKGGFGEVVKARNKLDGGVYAVKKVKQAPQLLDQVLSEVMLLNRLNHPYVVRYYSTWVETDVFGTIEEENTTTTEETTEEDASDASSDGPRMEFGYQSTGGLDFVSSSGYPAIEFGKDEEAPSSDEGTAEDENRPLGAGGSATDSTNGTGTGELILKHTRSESKRPPSLLYIQMEFCERRTLRDLIRKGLSSDELWRYTRQITEGLAHIHSAGIIHRDLKPDNVFISIGGDPKIGDFGLATTGQYQALDRLSATTGQSGGDMTRSVGTALYVAPELRSASNASYNDKVDMYALGIIMFEMSEEFTTAFERVKAIQAIREKEHELPPAYQTGGPKYTEGKLIRCLISHKPSERPSSTELLRSDMLPVKVEDEAIRQALNSLHDPRSPYHQKMMSALFAHETTGNDRIKALAWDANSGTLNEDASRLRMKAVARRSLESIFRRHGAEEARRPTIFPRSSYYTNTNVVQLLDASGSLVQLPYDLTLPHARELAKTAPGVKRSYTFGQAFRDAFTGGPPKASDEVDFDIATLGHYDDPAFDDAEILKVMDDVACQLPIFAVAANITFHINHGAILDAVLEHCRVPKAQHAVVKDTISRLGFHQWTWTKVRAELRKIGLPDTSLDDLQQFDFRETPNKAVAKLHTLFSGNTSVRVKAKLDRGISSLQDITEAASQLNLQRSVLVAPLGSVNAKFYEDGMLFQCVLDKKSNRTVIAAGGRYDSLIQAHHGMSAPSSCQGAVGVCIGLDPIVTHMLKSAGTASKVGYLRDRRRPAPFQTPKRCDVLVEVGTTGARSVALKILCMLWGSDISAELAPEVRQMGDGEHSFVVTVRHDQASTVRVSKDSSDSLDEVDVPITSLVSYLSQELKEKDNTTSRPPAFVRQSSHHDADRRGNVQVLMAQHRSKKSNKYHIVEAAQQRWSEMIEEWKEAPILAVEGRDDVIEAIKDTRLSDTESWRKAIQGVQLSERQYLGQVQDILCSWRKKWAEDDGRRETCIFNFRTGHCIYYDLGS
;
A
#
# COMPACT_ATOMS: atom_id res chain seq x y z
N MET A 1 35.71 -2.27 -11.74
CA MET A 1 36.57 -2.39 -10.54
C MET A 1 35.89 -3.32 -9.55
N SER A 2 36.63 -4.25 -8.92
CA SER A 2 36.11 -5.16 -7.88
C SER A 2 35.92 -4.39 -6.57
N ARG A 3 34.72 -4.48 -5.97
CA ARG A 3 34.41 -3.89 -4.67
C ARG A 3 35.27 -4.53 -3.57
N TYR A 4 35.46 -5.85 -3.62
CA TYR A 4 36.31 -6.55 -2.66
C TYR A 4 37.75 -6.00 -2.67
N ALA A 5 38.33 -5.78 -3.85
CA ALA A 5 39.68 -5.21 -3.97
C ALA A 5 39.76 -3.75 -3.48
N ALA A 6 38.69 -2.96 -3.65
CA ALA A 6 38.61 -1.60 -3.15
C ALA A 6 38.51 -1.57 -1.61
N ASP A 7 37.58 -2.34 -1.05
CA ASP A 7 37.16 -2.24 0.35
C ASP A 7 38.03 -3.07 1.32
N PHE A 8 38.71 -4.13 0.83
CA PHE A 8 39.40 -5.09 1.69
C PHE A 8 40.87 -5.30 1.31
N THR A 9 41.70 -5.50 2.33
CA THR A 9 43.06 -6.02 2.21
C THR A 9 43.08 -7.46 2.71
N GLU A 10 43.37 -8.41 1.84
CA GLU A 10 43.46 -9.83 2.23
C GLU A 10 44.70 -10.06 3.10
N ILE A 11 44.49 -10.57 4.32
CA ILE A 11 45.56 -10.84 5.29
C ILE A 11 46.06 -12.27 5.15
N GLY A 12 45.19 -13.22 4.83
CA GLY A 12 45.58 -14.60 4.61
C GLY A 12 44.41 -15.57 4.51
N ARG A 13 44.65 -16.73 3.91
CA ARG A 13 43.60 -17.72 3.66
C ARG A 13 43.26 -18.54 4.91
N LEU A 14 41.96 -18.69 5.18
CA LEU A 14 41.41 -19.47 6.30
C LEU A 14 41.02 -20.89 5.88
N GLY A 15 40.54 -21.08 4.65
CA GLY A 15 40.18 -22.41 4.13
C GLY A 15 39.83 -22.41 2.64
N LYS A 16 39.76 -23.59 2.01
CA LYS A 16 39.25 -23.81 0.64
C LYS A 16 38.46 -25.12 0.60
N GLY A 17 37.38 -25.15 -0.16
CA GLY A 17 36.56 -26.34 -0.38
C GLY A 17 35.83 -26.28 -1.72
N GLY A 18 34.93 -27.23 -1.97
CA GLY A 18 34.18 -27.35 -3.24
C GLY A 18 33.27 -26.16 -3.58
N PHE A 19 33.04 -25.26 -2.62
CA PHE A 19 32.20 -24.06 -2.78
C PHE A 19 33.01 -22.76 -2.87
N GLY A 20 34.35 -22.82 -2.89
CA GLY A 20 35.22 -21.63 -2.98
C GLY A 20 36.21 -21.49 -1.84
N GLU A 21 36.66 -20.27 -1.57
CA GLU A 21 37.70 -19.96 -0.58
C GLU A 21 37.20 -19.01 0.52
N VAL A 22 37.70 -19.19 1.75
CA VAL A 22 37.46 -18.28 2.87
C VAL A 22 38.77 -17.62 3.25
N VAL A 23 38.77 -16.30 3.33
CA VAL A 23 39.96 -15.50 3.59
C VAL A 23 39.73 -14.56 4.77
N LYS A 24 40.78 -14.34 5.55
CA LYS A 24 40.86 -13.30 6.57
C LYS A 24 41.18 -12.00 5.86
N ALA A 25 40.30 -11.02 5.96
CA ALA A 25 40.47 -9.74 5.30
C ALA A 25 40.30 -8.59 6.31
N ARG A 26 41.08 -7.53 6.15
CA ARG A 26 40.92 -6.28 6.88
C ARG A 26 40.16 -5.29 6.01
N ASN A 27 39.06 -4.75 6.50
CA ASN A 27 38.36 -3.69 5.80
C ASN A 27 39.18 -2.39 5.93
N LYS A 28 39.36 -1.67 4.81
CA LYS A 28 40.23 -0.50 4.74
C LYS A 28 39.61 0.75 5.37
N LEU A 29 38.28 0.82 5.50
CA LEU A 29 37.56 1.95 6.06
C LEU A 29 37.48 1.91 7.59
N ASP A 30 37.10 0.77 8.16
CA ASP A 30 36.91 0.63 9.62
C ASP A 30 38.12 -0.03 10.34
N GLY A 31 39.08 -0.58 9.59
CA GLY A 31 40.24 -1.30 10.13
C GLY A 31 39.93 -2.67 10.74
N GLY A 32 38.66 -3.09 10.75
CA GLY A 32 38.15 -4.32 11.32
C GLY A 32 38.60 -5.56 10.53
N VAL A 33 38.71 -6.68 11.25
CA VAL A 33 39.12 -7.98 10.67
C VAL A 33 37.90 -8.87 10.52
N TYR A 34 37.70 -9.38 9.30
CA TYR A 34 36.54 -10.15 8.90
C TYR A 34 36.95 -11.47 8.22
N ALA A 35 36.05 -12.45 8.26
CA ALA A 35 36.12 -13.63 7.41
C ALA A 35 35.28 -13.38 6.15
N VAL A 36 35.89 -13.44 4.97
CA VAL A 36 35.19 -13.26 3.69
C VAL A 36 35.20 -14.57 2.92
N LYS A 37 34.02 -15.12 2.64
CA LYS A 37 33.83 -16.34 1.85
C LYS A 37 33.55 -15.95 0.39
N LYS A 38 34.39 -16.40 -0.53
CA LYS A 38 34.29 -16.19 -1.98
C LYS A 38 33.78 -17.46 -2.63
N VAL A 39 32.58 -17.43 -3.22
CA VAL A 39 31.86 -18.60 -3.76
C VAL A 39 31.78 -18.54 -5.28
N LYS A 40 32.34 -19.57 -5.94
CA LYS A 40 32.39 -19.72 -7.42
C LYS A 40 31.38 -20.79 -7.86
N GLN A 41 30.14 -20.46 -8.26
CA GLN A 41 29.22 -21.44 -8.90
C GLN A 41 27.95 -20.84 -9.56
N ALA A 42 27.31 -21.67 -10.39
CA ALA A 42 26.41 -21.35 -11.52
C ALA A 42 25.17 -20.46 -11.23
N PRO A 43 24.69 -19.68 -12.23
CA PRO A 43 23.60 -18.71 -12.09
C PRO A 43 22.27 -19.27 -11.54
N GLN A 44 22.06 -20.58 -11.63
CA GLN A 44 20.81 -21.25 -11.23
C GLN A 44 20.65 -21.41 -9.70
N LEU A 45 21.74 -21.31 -8.93
CA LEU A 45 21.74 -21.40 -7.46
C LEU A 45 21.87 -20.04 -6.77
N LEU A 46 22.17 -18.98 -7.52
CA LEU A 46 22.47 -17.64 -6.97
C LEU A 46 21.25 -17.03 -6.26
N ASP A 47 20.05 -17.17 -6.83
CA ASP A 47 18.82 -16.61 -6.25
C ASP A 47 18.44 -17.29 -4.93
N GLN A 48 18.63 -18.62 -4.82
CA GLN A 48 18.42 -19.36 -3.59
C GLN A 48 19.44 -18.98 -2.52
N VAL A 49 20.72 -18.94 -2.87
CA VAL A 49 21.79 -18.56 -1.94
C VAL A 49 21.63 -17.12 -1.47
N LEU A 50 21.27 -16.18 -2.35
CA LEU A 50 21.02 -14.78 -1.98
C LEU A 50 19.84 -14.65 -1.01
N SER A 51 18.74 -15.36 -1.25
CA SER A 51 17.59 -15.34 -0.33
C SER A 51 17.92 -15.88 1.06
N GLU A 52 18.71 -16.95 1.15
CA GLU A 52 19.14 -17.56 2.41
C GLU A 52 20.15 -16.66 3.15
N VAL A 53 21.10 -16.11 2.42
CA VAL A 53 22.11 -15.17 2.93
C VAL A 53 21.49 -13.88 3.46
N MET A 54 20.46 -13.35 2.81
CA MET A 54 19.71 -12.19 3.30
C MET A 54 18.97 -12.49 4.61
N LEU A 55 18.47 -13.73 4.79
CA LEU A 55 17.91 -14.18 6.06
C LEU A 55 18.98 -14.28 7.14
N LEU A 56 20.18 -14.78 6.80
CA LEU A 56 21.31 -14.88 7.74
C LEU A 56 21.80 -13.51 8.24
N ASN A 57 21.72 -12.45 7.43
CA ASN A 57 22.05 -11.08 7.87
C ASN A 57 21.12 -10.57 8.99
N ARG A 58 19.93 -11.16 9.17
CA ARG A 58 19.01 -10.79 10.26
C ARG A 58 19.35 -11.47 11.59
N LEU A 59 20.24 -12.47 11.62
CA LEU A 59 20.62 -13.17 12.84
C LEU A 59 21.65 -12.35 13.63
N ASN A 60 21.27 -11.91 14.82
CA ASN A 60 22.17 -11.22 15.76
C ASN A 60 22.03 -11.83 17.15
N HIS A 61 22.95 -12.73 17.51
CA HIS A 61 22.92 -13.45 18.77
C HIS A 61 24.33 -13.78 19.25
N PRO A 62 24.62 -13.74 20.58
CA PRO A 62 25.95 -14.00 21.11
C PRO A 62 26.58 -15.33 20.66
N TYR A 63 25.76 -16.38 20.53
CA TYR A 63 26.18 -17.73 20.15
C TYR A 63 25.97 -18.09 18.66
N VAL A 64 25.80 -17.08 17.80
CA VAL A 64 25.73 -17.25 16.34
C VAL A 64 26.76 -16.32 15.69
N VAL A 65 27.48 -16.81 14.68
CA VAL A 65 28.45 -16.00 13.93
C VAL A 65 27.70 -14.91 13.17
N ARG A 66 28.06 -13.65 13.38
CA ARG A 66 27.37 -12.51 12.73
C ARG A 66 27.69 -12.46 11.24
N TYR A 67 26.66 -12.33 10.42
CA TYR A 67 26.76 -11.98 8.99
C TYR A 67 26.63 -10.46 8.85
N TYR A 68 27.56 -9.82 8.13
CA TYR A 68 27.59 -8.36 8.01
C TYR A 68 27.06 -7.87 6.66
N SER A 69 27.53 -8.44 5.56
CA SER A 69 27.14 -8.00 4.22
C SER A 69 27.48 -9.05 3.17
N THR A 70 26.79 -9.00 2.03
CA THR A 70 27.03 -9.87 0.88
C THR A 70 26.88 -9.13 -0.45
N TRP A 71 27.69 -9.47 -1.44
CA TRP A 71 27.61 -8.85 -2.77
C TRP A 71 28.13 -9.82 -3.85
N VAL A 72 27.72 -9.58 -5.08
CA VAL A 72 28.12 -10.37 -6.24
C VAL A 72 28.98 -9.52 -7.16
N GLU A 73 30.08 -10.09 -7.66
CA GLU A 73 30.91 -9.48 -8.69
C GLU A 73 30.96 -10.39 -9.91
N THR A 74 30.87 -9.82 -11.10
CA THR A 74 31.05 -10.56 -12.35
C THR A 74 32.54 -10.72 -12.62
N ASP A 75 33.01 -11.93 -12.91
CA ASP A 75 34.42 -12.16 -13.25
C ASP A 75 34.70 -11.54 -14.63
N VAL A 76 35.34 -10.37 -14.67
CA VAL A 76 35.69 -9.67 -15.93
C VAL A 76 37.16 -9.91 -16.32
N PHE A 77 37.95 -10.66 -15.53
CA PHE A 77 39.37 -10.84 -15.84
C PHE A 77 39.81 -12.29 -15.65
N GLY A 78 39.66 -13.05 -16.73
CA GLY A 78 40.59 -14.13 -17.00
C GLY A 78 41.90 -13.55 -17.51
N THR A 79 42.87 -13.35 -16.63
CA THR A 79 44.28 -13.31 -17.03
C THR A 79 45.12 -13.94 -15.94
N ILE A 80 45.73 -15.06 -16.34
CA ILE A 80 46.95 -15.60 -15.77
C ILE A 80 47.99 -14.46 -15.81
N GLU A 81 48.56 -14.10 -14.67
CA GLU A 81 49.87 -13.45 -14.65
C GLU A 81 50.87 -14.43 -14.03
N GLU A 82 51.57 -15.13 -14.93
CA GLU A 82 52.97 -15.46 -14.74
C GLU A 82 53.80 -14.18 -14.90
N GLU A 83 54.91 -14.16 -14.19
CA GLU A 83 55.91 -13.10 -14.04
C GLU A 83 56.40 -12.48 -15.36
N ASN A 84 56.51 -11.14 -15.43
CA ASN A 84 57.81 -10.41 -15.44
C ASN A 84 57.76 -9.00 -16.07
N THR A 85 58.45 -8.09 -15.35
CA THR A 85 59.34 -7.00 -15.83
C THR A 85 58.80 -5.78 -16.60
N THR A 86 58.78 -4.66 -15.84
CA THR A 86 59.55 -3.41 -16.04
C THR A 86 59.11 -2.36 -17.08
N THR A 87 59.19 -1.10 -16.63
CA THR A 87 59.46 0.20 -17.32
C THR A 87 58.35 0.79 -18.20
N THR A 88 58.03 2.09 -18.24
CA THR A 88 58.35 3.35 -17.51
C THR A 88 57.49 4.44 -18.20
N GLU A 89 57.07 5.48 -17.45
CA GLU A 89 56.86 6.89 -17.90
C GLU A 89 55.76 7.15 -18.96
N GLU A 90 55.02 8.26 -19.04
CA GLU A 90 54.97 9.57 -18.37
C GLU A 90 53.64 10.27 -18.82
N THR A 91 53.04 11.11 -17.94
CA THR A 91 52.32 12.41 -18.13
C THR A 91 51.43 12.70 -19.38
N THR A 92 50.27 13.39 -19.39
CA THR A 92 49.75 14.65 -18.75
C THR A 92 48.26 14.84 -19.14
N GLU A 93 47.48 15.56 -18.29
CA GLU A 93 46.39 16.57 -18.57
C GLU A 93 45.20 16.18 -19.50
N GLU A 94 43.93 16.59 -19.38
CA GLU A 94 43.11 17.53 -18.58
C GLU A 94 41.60 17.20 -18.85
N ASP A 95 40.70 17.77 -18.03
CA ASP A 95 39.26 18.08 -18.26
C ASP A 95 38.09 17.06 -18.11
N ALA A 96 37.30 17.35 -17.06
CA ALA A 96 35.84 17.54 -16.99
C ALA A 96 34.86 16.52 -17.61
N SER A 97 34.11 15.82 -16.76
CA SER A 97 32.64 15.93 -16.71
C SER A 97 32.01 15.07 -15.61
N ASP A 98 31.01 15.68 -14.99
CA ASP A 98 30.14 15.21 -13.94
C ASP A 98 29.30 13.99 -14.40
N ALA A 99 29.38 12.88 -13.68
CA ALA A 99 28.53 11.72 -13.89
C ALA A 99 28.22 11.05 -12.54
N SER A 100 27.13 11.50 -11.93
CA SER A 100 26.48 10.82 -10.81
C SER A 100 26.09 9.39 -11.23
N SER A 101 26.82 8.40 -10.73
CA SER A 101 26.48 6.99 -10.92
C SER A 101 25.29 6.63 -10.03
N ASP A 102 24.10 6.59 -10.63
CA ASP A 102 22.89 6.05 -10.03
C ASP A 102 23.02 4.51 -9.96
N GLY A 103 23.37 4.01 -8.77
CA GLY A 103 23.39 2.58 -8.47
C GLY A 103 21.98 2.07 -8.16
N PRO A 104 21.60 0.85 -8.59
CA PRO A 104 20.23 0.37 -8.46
C PRO A 104 19.86 0.15 -6.99
N ARG A 105 18.99 1.02 -6.48
CA ARG A 105 18.37 0.91 -5.16
C ARG A 105 17.29 -0.18 -5.21
N MET A 106 17.67 -1.43 -4.93
CA MET A 106 16.72 -2.54 -4.81
C MET A 106 15.84 -2.36 -3.56
N GLU A 107 14.52 -2.33 -3.79
CA GLU A 107 13.48 -2.14 -2.77
C GLU A 107 13.13 -3.47 -2.10
N PHE A 108 13.22 -3.53 -0.77
CA PHE A 108 12.91 -4.71 0.03
C PHE A 108 11.45 -4.69 0.52
N GLY A 109 10.74 -5.81 0.31
CA GLY A 109 9.38 -6.03 0.79
C GLY A 109 9.31 -6.10 2.32
N TYR A 110 8.53 -5.20 2.91
CA TYR A 110 8.18 -5.25 4.32
C TYR A 110 7.07 -6.26 4.59
N GLN A 111 7.21 -7.00 5.69
CA GLN A 111 6.16 -7.87 6.21
C GLN A 111 4.93 -7.03 6.58
N SER A 112 3.89 -7.27 5.78
CA SER A 112 2.49 -6.92 5.94
C SER A 112 2.07 -6.33 7.29
N THR A 113 1.72 -5.04 7.25
CA THR A 113 1.02 -4.28 8.30
C THR A 113 -0.22 -5.04 8.78
N GLY A 114 -0.36 -5.21 10.09
CA GLY A 114 -1.67 -5.50 10.69
C GLY A 114 -2.64 -4.38 10.33
N GLY A 115 -3.70 -4.72 9.61
CA GLY A 115 -4.76 -3.81 9.16
C GLY A 115 -4.37 -2.96 7.95
N LEU A 116 -5.35 -2.64 7.09
CA LEU A 116 -5.20 -1.64 6.03
C LEU A 116 -4.86 -0.27 6.63
N ASP A 117 -3.58 0.05 6.72
CA ASP A 117 -3.10 1.43 6.82
C ASP A 117 -3.10 2.03 5.41
N PHE A 118 -4.28 2.44 4.93
CA PHE A 118 -4.50 2.94 3.57
C PHE A 118 -3.84 4.30 3.32
N VAL A 119 -3.47 5.03 4.38
CA VAL A 119 -2.73 6.29 4.30
C VAL A 119 -1.24 6.02 4.07
N SER A 120 -0.71 4.90 4.56
CA SER A 120 0.71 4.54 4.47
C SER A 120 1.14 3.83 3.18
N SER A 121 0.20 3.41 2.32
CA SER A 121 0.50 2.56 1.16
C SER A 121 0.87 3.31 -0.13
N SER A 122 0.94 4.64 -0.13
CA SER A 122 1.21 5.44 -1.34
C SER A 122 2.68 5.89 -1.49
N GLY A 123 3.64 5.02 -1.14
CA GLY A 123 5.04 5.20 -1.54
C GLY A 123 5.27 4.62 -2.93
N TYR A 124 5.54 5.50 -3.91
CA TYR A 124 5.99 5.26 -5.30
C TYR A 124 4.93 5.13 -6.41
N PRO A 125 5.10 5.86 -7.54
CA PRO A 125 4.40 5.56 -8.79
C PRO A 125 4.94 4.25 -9.36
N ALA A 126 4.06 3.25 -9.52
CA ALA A 126 4.36 2.07 -10.32
C ALA A 126 4.78 2.50 -11.73
N ILE A 127 5.99 2.13 -12.14
CA ILE A 127 6.44 2.21 -13.53
C ILE A 127 5.63 1.15 -14.30
N GLU A 128 4.60 1.59 -15.02
CA GLU A 128 3.93 0.79 -16.03
C GLU A 128 4.86 0.65 -17.24
N PHE A 129 5.46 -0.53 -17.40
CA PHE A 129 6.02 -0.93 -18.69
C PHE A 129 4.87 -1.32 -19.60
N GLY A 130 4.66 -0.53 -20.66
CA GLY A 130 3.69 -0.82 -21.71
C GLY A 130 3.90 -2.22 -22.26
N LYS A 131 2.84 -3.03 -22.23
CA LYS A 131 2.74 -4.25 -23.02
C LYS A 131 1.89 -3.93 -24.22
N ASP A 132 2.48 -4.08 -25.40
CA ASP A 132 1.76 -4.06 -26.67
C ASP A 132 0.74 -5.21 -26.69
N GLU A 133 -0.47 -4.87 -27.11
CA GLU A 133 -1.56 -5.82 -27.34
C GLU A 133 -1.30 -6.59 -28.64
N GLU A 134 -1.24 -7.92 -28.56
CA GLU A 134 -1.67 -8.77 -29.66
C GLU A 134 -2.90 -9.55 -29.21
N ALA A 135 -4.03 -9.21 -29.84
CA ALA A 135 -5.30 -9.89 -29.71
C ALA A 135 -5.24 -11.30 -30.32
N PRO A 136 -5.96 -12.29 -29.77
CA PRO A 136 -6.45 -13.40 -30.56
C PRO A 136 -7.96 -13.26 -30.77
N SER A 137 -8.35 -13.23 -32.04
CA SER A 137 -9.71 -13.45 -32.50
C SER A 137 -10.18 -14.88 -32.21
N SER A 138 -11.47 -15.01 -31.93
CA SER A 138 -12.34 -16.19 -32.11
C SER A 138 -12.05 -16.93 -33.43
N ASP A 139 -12.28 -18.22 -33.61
CA ASP A 139 -13.46 -19.01 -33.25
C ASP A 139 -13.19 -20.51 -33.58
N GLU A 140 -14.12 -21.36 -33.13
CA GLU A 140 -14.38 -22.77 -33.50
C GLU A 140 -13.46 -23.85 -32.88
N GLY A 141 -13.95 -24.95 -32.26
CA GLY A 141 -15.26 -25.59 -32.27
C GLY A 141 -15.08 -27.11 -32.49
N THR A 142 -15.77 -27.93 -31.67
CA THR A 142 -15.92 -29.43 -31.73
C THR A 142 -14.77 -30.27 -31.14
N ALA A 143 -14.98 -31.00 -30.01
CA ALA A 143 -15.69 -32.29 -29.81
C ALA A 143 -14.96 -33.43 -30.54
N GLU A 144 -14.57 -34.61 -30.02
CA GLU A 144 -14.96 -35.52 -28.92
C GLU A 144 -13.73 -36.47 -28.72
N ASP A 145 -13.41 -36.91 -27.50
CA ASP A 145 -13.68 -38.26 -26.93
C ASP A 145 -12.99 -39.43 -27.70
N GLU A 146 -12.31 -40.44 -27.15
CA GLU A 146 -12.29 -41.14 -25.87
C GLU A 146 -10.96 -41.93 -25.69
N ASN A 147 -10.75 -42.41 -24.45
CA ASN A 147 -10.11 -43.70 -24.09
C ASN A 147 -8.57 -43.92 -24.15
N ARG A 148 -7.94 -43.75 -22.98
CA ARG A 148 -7.30 -44.79 -22.11
C ARG A 148 -6.73 -46.09 -22.77
N PRO A 149 -5.81 -46.81 -22.10
CA PRO A 149 -4.54 -46.41 -21.46
C PRO A 149 -3.39 -47.46 -21.68
N LEU A 150 -2.25 -47.26 -21.01
CA LEU A 150 -1.23 -48.27 -20.60
C LEU A 150 -0.18 -48.79 -21.61
N GLY A 151 1.07 -48.90 -21.10
CA GLY A 151 2.18 -49.69 -21.64
C GLY A 151 3.40 -48.84 -21.99
N ALA A 152 4.33 -48.52 -21.08
CA ALA A 152 5.37 -49.37 -20.49
C ALA A 152 6.36 -49.97 -21.52
N GLY A 153 7.62 -49.52 -21.42
CA GLY A 153 8.82 -50.14 -22.02
C GLY A 153 9.00 -49.80 -23.50
N GLY A 154 10.17 -49.39 -23.98
CA GLY A 154 11.51 -49.43 -23.45
C GLY A 154 12.47 -49.49 -24.64
N SER A 155 13.68 -48.96 -24.44
CA SER A 155 14.92 -49.27 -25.16
C SER A 155 14.89 -49.10 -26.69
N ALA A 156 15.51 -48.05 -27.23
CA ALA A 156 16.95 -48.01 -27.51
C ALA A 156 17.45 -49.23 -28.29
N THR A 157 17.71 -49.02 -29.59
CA THR A 157 18.97 -49.29 -30.33
C THR A 157 18.67 -48.96 -31.80
N ASP A 158 19.19 -47.87 -32.36
CA ASP A 158 20.58 -47.62 -32.73
C ASP A 158 20.95 -48.18 -34.12
N SER A 159 21.66 -47.31 -34.84
CA SER A 159 22.62 -47.58 -35.91
C SER A 159 22.19 -47.78 -37.38
N THR A 160 22.41 -46.69 -38.14
CA THR A 160 23.22 -46.61 -39.40
C THR A 160 22.65 -47.24 -40.68
N ASN A 161 22.84 -46.75 -41.91
CA ASN A 161 23.58 -45.64 -42.55
C ASN A 161 23.08 -45.59 -44.02
N GLY A 162 23.13 -44.43 -44.69
CA GLY A 162 23.06 -44.42 -46.17
C GLY A 162 22.64 -43.13 -46.87
N THR A 163 23.56 -42.17 -46.93
CA THR A 163 23.89 -41.30 -48.10
C THR A 163 22.78 -40.68 -48.97
N GLY A 164 22.76 -39.35 -49.04
CA GLY A 164 22.14 -38.61 -50.15
C GLY A 164 21.97 -37.10 -49.89
N THR A 165 22.93 -36.32 -50.39
CA THR A 165 22.85 -34.92 -50.88
C THR A 165 21.57 -34.11 -50.61
N GLY A 166 21.70 -32.93 -49.98
CA GLY A 166 20.65 -31.90 -49.98
C GLY A 166 21.14 -30.56 -49.46
N GLU A 167 21.30 -29.60 -50.37
CA GLU A 167 21.52 -28.18 -50.08
C GLU A 167 20.30 -27.55 -49.37
N LEU A 168 20.62 -26.78 -48.33
CA LEU A 168 20.09 -25.47 -47.91
C LEU A 168 18.57 -25.30 -47.74
N ILE A 169 18.14 -25.08 -46.49
CA ILE A 169 17.27 -23.95 -46.06
C ILE A 169 17.41 -23.77 -44.54
N LEU A 170 17.60 -22.52 -44.11
CA LEU A 170 17.93 -22.06 -42.76
C LEU A 170 16.89 -22.43 -41.69
N LYS A 171 17.37 -23.00 -40.56
CA LYS A 171 16.67 -22.96 -39.27
C LYS A 171 17.45 -22.10 -38.29
N HIS A 172 16.81 -21.02 -37.85
CA HIS A 172 17.27 -20.14 -36.77
C HIS A 172 17.55 -20.95 -35.50
N THR A 173 18.81 -21.03 -35.11
CA THR A 173 19.25 -21.49 -33.79
C THR A 173 18.96 -20.38 -32.77
N ARG A 174 18.18 -20.70 -31.75
CA ARG A 174 17.99 -19.83 -30.58
C ARG A 174 19.27 -19.94 -29.76
N SER A 175 20.07 -18.87 -29.72
CA SER A 175 21.32 -18.85 -28.96
C SER A 175 21.02 -18.87 -27.46
N GLU A 176 21.52 -19.89 -26.77
CA GLU A 176 21.67 -19.84 -25.32
C GLU A 176 22.77 -18.82 -24.99
N SER A 177 22.38 -17.68 -24.43
CA SER A 177 23.32 -16.71 -23.88
C SER A 177 24.08 -17.34 -22.70
N LYS A 178 25.36 -17.65 -22.89
CA LYS A 178 26.28 -17.97 -21.79
C LYS A 178 26.48 -16.70 -20.93
N ARG A 179 25.84 -16.64 -19.76
CA ARG A 179 26.15 -15.60 -18.76
C ARG A 179 27.59 -15.82 -18.24
N PRO A 180 28.38 -14.74 -18.05
CA PRO A 180 29.72 -14.86 -17.46
C PRO A 180 29.63 -15.40 -16.03
N PRO A 181 30.67 -16.11 -15.53
CA PRO A 181 30.70 -16.59 -14.16
C PRO A 181 30.68 -15.41 -13.17
N SER A 182 29.76 -15.44 -12.21
CA SER A 182 29.68 -14.47 -11.12
C SER A 182 30.27 -15.07 -9.83
N LEU A 183 30.95 -14.25 -9.04
CA LEU A 183 31.55 -14.57 -7.75
C LEU A 183 30.74 -13.92 -6.62
N LEU A 184 30.24 -14.72 -5.68
CA LEU A 184 29.53 -14.23 -4.50
C LEU A 184 30.51 -14.06 -3.33
N TYR A 185 30.48 -12.90 -2.70
CA TYR A 185 31.24 -12.58 -1.49
C TYR A 185 30.30 -12.51 -0.29
N ILE A 186 30.70 -13.14 0.81
CA ILE A 186 29.97 -13.14 2.07
C ILE A 186 30.92 -12.68 3.19
N GLN A 187 30.65 -11.51 3.77
CA GLN A 187 31.38 -10.95 4.91
C GLN A 187 30.76 -11.42 6.23
N MET A 188 31.58 -12.03 7.08
CA MET A 188 31.18 -12.61 8.37
C MET A 188 32.15 -12.19 9.48
N GLU A 189 31.69 -12.31 10.72
CA GLU A 189 32.51 -12.20 11.92
C GLU A 189 33.70 -13.17 11.85
N PHE A 190 34.89 -12.64 12.06
CA PHE A 190 36.09 -13.44 12.17
C PHE A 190 36.18 -14.07 13.56
N CYS A 191 35.99 -15.39 13.63
CA CYS A 191 36.29 -16.16 14.83
C CYS A 191 37.74 -16.70 14.73
N GLU A 192 38.54 -16.50 15.77
CA GLU A 192 39.88 -17.05 15.85
C GLU A 192 39.84 -18.60 15.83
N ARG A 193 40.89 -19.24 15.29
CA ARG A 193 40.95 -20.65 14.84
C ARG A 193 40.76 -21.74 15.94
N ARG A 194 39.83 -21.58 16.87
CA ARG A 194 39.44 -22.61 17.85
C ARG A 194 38.00 -23.01 17.57
N THR A 195 37.80 -24.27 17.24
CA THR A 195 36.46 -24.87 17.07
C THR A 195 36.11 -25.74 18.28
N LEU A 196 34.84 -26.08 18.44
CA LEU A 196 34.39 -27.03 19.45
C LEU A 196 35.09 -28.39 19.28
N ARG A 197 35.36 -28.79 18.02
CA ARG A 197 36.18 -29.96 17.71
C ARG A 197 37.53 -29.94 18.43
N ASP A 198 38.19 -28.79 18.47
CA ASP A 198 39.51 -28.64 19.09
C ASP A 198 39.43 -28.69 20.62
N LEU A 199 38.30 -28.29 21.21
CA LEU A 199 38.05 -28.45 22.64
C LEU A 199 37.75 -29.90 23.02
N ILE A 200 36.90 -30.59 22.25
CA ILE A 200 36.58 -32.01 22.47
C ILE A 200 37.86 -32.86 22.50
N ARG A 201 38.83 -32.61 21.59
CA ARG A 201 40.11 -33.33 21.59
C ARG A 201 40.97 -33.12 22.85
N LYS A 202 40.75 -32.04 23.60
CA LYS A 202 41.47 -31.73 24.84
C LYS A 202 40.79 -32.31 26.09
N GLY A 203 39.58 -32.85 25.95
CA GLY A 203 38.71 -33.19 27.06
C GLY A 203 37.92 -31.98 27.56
N LEU A 204 36.71 -32.22 28.05
CA LEU A 204 35.80 -31.21 28.61
C LEU A 204 35.37 -31.67 30.00
N SER A 205 35.28 -30.74 30.95
CA SER A 205 34.63 -31.00 32.24
C SER A 205 33.10 -31.13 32.06
N SER A 206 32.42 -31.76 33.03
CA SER A 206 30.96 -31.88 33.00
C SER A 206 30.27 -30.50 33.00
N ASP A 207 30.81 -29.51 33.71
CA ASP A 207 30.28 -28.14 33.70
C ASP A 207 30.42 -27.48 32.33
N GLU A 208 31.55 -27.69 31.65
CA GLU A 208 31.76 -27.19 30.28
C GLU A 208 30.82 -27.89 29.28
N LEU A 209 30.63 -29.21 29.41
CA LEU A 209 29.69 -29.98 28.60
C LEU A 209 28.27 -29.38 28.66
N TRP A 210 27.75 -29.16 29.87
CA TRP A 210 26.42 -28.58 30.06
C TRP A 210 26.34 -27.13 29.61
N ARG A 211 27.37 -26.32 29.90
CA ARG A 211 27.46 -24.92 29.44
C ARG A 211 27.41 -24.84 27.91
N TYR A 212 28.26 -25.57 27.20
CA TYR A 212 28.30 -25.55 25.74
C TYR A 212 27.01 -26.11 25.13
N THR A 213 26.47 -27.20 25.67
CA THR A 213 25.19 -27.77 25.21
C THR A 213 24.07 -26.74 25.31
N ARG A 214 23.96 -26.02 26.44
CA ARG A 214 22.96 -24.97 26.62
C ARG A 214 23.17 -23.80 25.67
N GLN A 215 24.38 -23.26 25.58
CA GLN A 215 24.68 -22.10 24.72
C GLN A 215 24.46 -22.40 23.23
N ILE A 216 24.81 -23.62 22.77
CA ILE A 216 24.49 -24.09 21.42
C ILE A 216 22.97 -24.19 21.23
N THR A 217 22.23 -24.70 22.23
CA THR A 217 20.76 -24.76 22.17
C THR A 217 20.13 -23.36 22.10
N GLU A 218 20.65 -22.38 22.84
CA GLU A 218 20.24 -20.96 22.79
C GLU A 218 20.50 -20.36 21.39
N GLY A 219 21.66 -20.65 20.80
CA GLY A 219 21.95 -20.28 19.41
C GLY A 219 20.99 -20.90 18.40
N LEU A 220 20.70 -22.21 18.53
CA LEU A 220 19.73 -22.92 17.68
C LEU A 220 18.31 -22.39 17.85
N ALA A 221 17.88 -22.04 19.06
CA ALA A 221 16.57 -21.45 19.30
C ALA A 221 16.41 -20.13 18.54
N HIS A 222 17.45 -19.29 18.53
CA HIS A 222 17.45 -18.06 17.74
C HIS A 222 17.39 -18.35 16.23
N ILE A 223 18.23 -19.26 15.72
CA ILE A 223 18.24 -19.67 14.31
C ILE A 223 16.86 -20.20 13.87
N HIS A 224 16.27 -21.11 14.64
CA HIS A 224 14.97 -21.72 14.33
C HIS A 224 13.82 -20.72 14.43
N SER A 225 13.88 -19.75 15.36
CA SER A 225 12.87 -18.68 15.48
C SER A 225 12.82 -17.77 14.25
N ALA A 226 13.94 -17.64 13.54
CA ALA A 226 14.03 -16.92 12.27
C ALA A 226 13.58 -17.77 11.06
N GLY A 227 13.13 -19.01 11.28
CA GLY A 227 12.71 -19.95 10.23
C GLY A 227 13.88 -20.59 9.48
N ILE A 228 15.10 -20.52 10.02
CA ILE A 228 16.32 -21.06 9.41
C ILE A 228 16.65 -22.41 10.06
N ILE A 229 17.12 -23.37 9.26
CA ILE A 229 17.63 -24.67 9.71
C ILE A 229 19.10 -24.73 9.29
N HIS A 230 19.99 -25.09 10.20
CA HIS A 230 21.44 -25.09 9.98
C HIS A 230 21.90 -26.18 8.99
N ARG A 231 21.36 -27.41 9.12
CA ARG A 231 21.53 -28.57 8.21
C ARG A 231 22.93 -29.20 8.13
N ASP A 232 23.98 -28.48 8.53
CA ASP A 232 25.37 -29.00 8.63
C ASP A 232 25.96 -28.75 10.03
N LEU A 233 25.16 -28.96 11.09
CA LEU A 233 25.64 -28.74 12.46
C LEU A 233 26.63 -29.85 12.85
N LYS A 234 27.87 -29.47 13.16
CA LYS A 234 28.95 -30.36 13.62
C LYS A 234 29.96 -29.59 14.47
N PRO A 235 30.82 -30.25 15.26
CA PRO A 235 31.79 -29.55 16.11
C PRO A 235 32.77 -28.64 15.35
N ASP A 236 33.03 -28.92 14.08
CA ASP A 236 33.90 -28.12 13.21
C ASP A 236 33.23 -26.80 12.76
N ASN A 237 31.89 -26.72 12.84
CA ASN A 237 31.07 -25.56 12.48
C ASN A 237 30.60 -24.76 13.72
N VAL A 238 31.07 -25.13 14.92
CA VAL A 238 30.89 -24.36 16.16
C VAL A 238 32.24 -23.76 16.54
N PHE A 239 32.37 -22.45 16.42
CA PHE A 239 33.57 -21.69 16.73
C PHE A 239 33.60 -21.28 18.20
N ILE A 240 34.78 -21.08 18.77
CA ILE A 240 34.94 -20.62 20.15
C ILE A 240 35.47 -19.19 20.11
N SER A 241 34.71 -18.26 20.68
CA SER A 241 35.08 -16.85 20.76
C SER A 241 36.28 -16.64 21.69
N ILE A 242 36.86 -15.44 21.66
CA ILE A 242 37.94 -15.04 22.59
C ILE A 242 37.47 -15.14 24.05
N GLY A 243 36.18 -14.89 24.31
CA GLY A 243 35.55 -15.03 25.62
C GLY A 243 35.29 -16.48 26.06
N GLY A 244 35.61 -17.46 25.20
CA GLY A 244 35.39 -18.89 25.49
C GLY A 244 33.97 -19.37 25.22
N ASP A 245 33.12 -18.56 24.58
CA ASP A 245 31.73 -18.93 24.28
C ASP A 245 31.59 -19.55 22.88
N PRO A 246 30.69 -20.54 22.68
CA PRO A 246 30.47 -21.19 21.40
C PRO A 246 29.66 -20.28 20.46
N LYS A 247 30.01 -20.28 19.18
CA LYS A 247 29.35 -19.54 18.10
C LYS A 247 29.07 -20.46 16.93
N ILE A 248 27.80 -20.68 16.63
CA ILE A 248 27.36 -21.50 15.48
C ILE A 248 27.61 -20.72 14.18
N GLY A 249 28.30 -21.33 13.23
CA GLY A 249 28.58 -20.72 11.92
C GLY A 249 28.71 -21.77 10.80
N ASP A 250 28.97 -21.31 9.57
CA ASP A 250 29.02 -22.13 8.36
C ASP A 250 27.71 -22.93 8.11
N PHE A 251 26.63 -22.18 7.93
CA PHE A 251 25.31 -22.71 7.55
C PHE A 251 25.41 -23.45 6.22
N GLY A 252 24.65 -24.55 6.10
CA GLY A 252 24.68 -25.48 4.97
C GLY A 252 24.10 -24.95 3.65
N LEU A 253 24.59 -23.80 3.18
CA LEU A 253 24.14 -22.98 2.03
C LEU A 253 24.09 -23.72 0.68
N ALA A 254 24.60 -24.95 0.59
CA ALA A 254 24.64 -25.72 -0.66
C ALA A 254 24.26 -27.21 -0.48
N THR A 255 23.75 -27.60 0.69
CA THR A 255 23.58 -29.02 1.02
C THR A 255 22.33 -29.64 0.38
N THR A 256 21.36 -28.83 -0.08
CA THR A 256 20.12 -29.31 -0.70
C THR A 256 20.37 -30.15 -1.98
N GLY A 257 21.43 -29.85 -2.73
CA GLY A 257 21.77 -30.58 -3.98
C GLY A 257 22.67 -31.80 -3.81
N GLN A 258 23.40 -31.93 -2.69
CA GLN A 258 24.41 -33.00 -2.51
C GLN A 258 23.85 -34.29 -1.91
N TYR A 259 22.75 -34.24 -1.15
CA TYR A 259 22.11 -35.46 -0.65
C TYR A 259 21.51 -36.32 -1.79
N GLN A 260 21.16 -35.70 -2.92
CA GLN A 260 20.73 -36.41 -4.14
C GLN A 260 21.90 -37.05 -4.92
N ALA A 261 23.14 -36.61 -4.68
CA ALA A 261 24.33 -37.10 -5.39
C ALA A 261 25.04 -38.26 -4.67
N LEU A 262 24.86 -38.39 -3.35
CA LEU A 262 25.43 -39.48 -2.53
C LEU A 262 24.90 -40.88 -2.94
N ASP A 263 23.69 -40.95 -3.49
CA ASP A 263 23.10 -42.21 -3.95
C ASP A 263 23.70 -42.69 -5.29
N ARG A 264 24.32 -41.80 -6.08
CA ARG A 264 24.99 -42.17 -7.35
C ARG A 264 26.44 -42.62 -7.20
N LEU A 265 27.07 -42.35 -6.06
CA LEU A 265 28.47 -42.68 -5.79
C LEU A 265 28.66 -43.96 -4.98
N SER A 266 27.57 -44.54 -4.46
CA SER A 266 27.62 -45.83 -3.75
C SER A 266 27.74 -47.06 -4.67
N ALA A 267 27.87 -46.85 -5.99
CA ALA A 267 27.95 -47.93 -6.99
C ALA A 267 29.32 -48.08 -7.69
N THR A 268 30.33 -47.26 -7.38
CA THR A 268 31.64 -47.37 -8.04
C THR A 268 32.82 -47.29 -7.06
N THR A 269 33.41 -48.44 -6.77
CA THR A 269 34.74 -48.55 -6.16
C THR A 269 35.82 -48.01 -7.09
N GLY A 270 36.57 -47.01 -6.66
CA GLY A 270 37.91 -46.72 -7.17
C GLY A 270 38.27 -45.25 -7.38
N GLN A 271 39.32 -44.82 -6.66
CA GLN A 271 40.24 -43.72 -6.98
C GLN A 271 39.78 -42.26 -6.75
N SER A 272 40.13 -41.71 -5.56
CA SER A 272 40.82 -40.41 -5.37
C SER A 272 40.88 -40.06 -3.87
N GLY A 273 42.07 -40.12 -3.28
CA GLY A 273 42.30 -40.14 -1.83
C GLY A 273 42.36 -38.79 -1.09
N GLY A 274 41.66 -37.75 -1.56
CA GLY A 274 41.70 -36.41 -0.92
C GLY A 274 40.36 -35.93 -0.35
N ASP A 275 39.27 -36.06 -1.12
CA ASP A 275 37.95 -35.51 -0.77
C ASP A 275 37.02 -36.49 -0.03
N MET A 276 37.35 -37.80 0.01
CA MET A 276 36.53 -38.81 0.68
C MET A 276 36.44 -38.59 2.20
N THR A 277 37.50 -38.13 2.85
CA THR A 277 37.57 -38.08 4.33
C THR A 277 36.67 -36.99 4.93
N ARG A 278 36.41 -35.89 4.19
CA ARG A 278 35.56 -34.77 4.65
C ARG A 278 34.07 -35.09 4.49
N SER A 279 33.68 -35.74 3.40
CA SER A 279 32.30 -36.16 3.13
C SER A 279 31.83 -37.29 4.05
N VAL A 280 32.72 -38.22 4.41
CA VAL A 280 32.45 -39.28 5.40
C VAL A 280 32.29 -38.71 6.81
N GLY A 281 33.03 -37.66 7.16
CA GLY A 281 32.98 -37.01 8.48
C GLY A 281 31.68 -36.23 8.75
N THR A 282 31.16 -35.50 7.77
CA THR A 282 29.87 -34.79 7.88
C THR A 282 28.71 -35.76 8.03
N ALA A 283 28.77 -36.91 7.37
CA ALA A 283 27.71 -37.91 7.39
C ALA A 283 27.39 -38.48 8.79
N LEU A 284 28.27 -38.29 9.78
CA LEU A 284 28.08 -38.77 11.16
C LEU A 284 27.01 -38.00 11.94
N TYR A 285 26.78 -36.73 11.62
CA TYR A 285 25.86 -35.85 12.36
C TYR A 285 24.48 -35.71 11.70
N VAL A 286 24.35 -36.22 10.46
CA VAL A 286 23.13 -36.12 9.66
C VAL A 286 22.03 -37.01 10.26
N ALA A 287 20.86 -36.41 10.48
CA ALA A 287 19.67 -37.07 10.97
C ALA A 287 19.17 -38.16 9.98
N PRO A 288 18.61 -39.28 10.45
CA PRO A 288 18.22 -40.41 9.60
C PRO A 288 17.16 -40.04 8.55
N GLU A 289 16.26 -39.11 8.87
CA GLU A 289 15.21 -38.64 7.96
C GLU A 289 15.74 -37.87 6.73
N LEU A 290 16.94 -37.28 6.80
CA LEU A 290 17.57 -36.60 5.66
C LEU A 290 18.12 -37.58 4.60
N ARG A 291 18.19 -38.88 4.91
CA ARG A 291 18.72 -39.93 4.02
C ARG A 291 17.64 -40.74 3.32
N SER A 292 16.39 -40.63 3.75
CA SER A 292 15.29 -41.40 3.16
C SER A 292 14.76 -40.66 1.92
N ALA A 293 14.77 -41.30 0.75
CA ALA A 293 14.35 -40.74 -0.53
C ALA A 293 12.82 -40.47 -0.65
N SER A 294 12.09 -40.41 0.46
CA SER A 294 10.68 -40.03 0.47
C SER A 294 10.57 -38.51 0.58
N ASN A 295 9.63 -37.91 -0.17
CA ASN A 295 9.29 -36.47 -0.16
C ASN A 295 8.70 -35.97 1.19
N ALA A 296 9.22 -36.43 2.32
CA ALA A 296 8.83 -35.96 3.64
C ALA A 296 9.45 -34.57 3.89
N SER A 297 8.61 -33.59 4.19
CA SER A 297 9.02 -32.29 4.72
C SER A 297 9.78 -32.50 6.03
N TYR A 298 11.07 -32.16 6.06
CA TYR A 298 11.88 -32.17 7.28
C TYR A 298 11.81 -30.79 7.97
N ASN A 299 11.97 -30.77 9.29
CA ASN A 299 11.87 -29.57 10.12
C ASN A 299 13.18 -29.32 10.88
N ASP A 300 13.16 -28.35 11.80
CA ASP A 300 14.28 -27.90 12.62
C ASP A 300 14.83 -28.98 13.58
N LYS A 301 14.12 -30.10 13.76
CA LYS A 301 14.54 -31.24 14.61
C LYS A 301 15.73 -32.00 14.05
N VAL A 302 16.14 -31.75 12.80
CA VAL A 302 17.38 -32.30 12.23
C VAL A 302 18.62 -31.75 12.93
N ASP A 303 18.61 -30.46 13.30
CA ASP A 303 19.73 -29.85 14.03
C ASP A 303 19.76 -30.30 15.48
N MET A 304 18.60 -30.62 16.06
CA MET A 304 18.49 -31.21 17.39
C MET A 304 19.09 -32.62 17.46
N TYR A 305 18.96 -33.42 16.38
CA TYR A 305 19.65 -34.71 16.28
C TYR A 305 21.16 -34.54 16.24
N ALA A 306 21.65 -33.61 15.42
CA ALA A 306 23.07 -33.30 15.34
C ALA A 306 23.61 -32.83 16.71
N LEU A 307 22.86 -32.00 17.44
CA LEU A 307 23.19 -31.60 18.82
C LEU A 307 23.32 -32.81 19.76
N GLY A 308 22.44 -33.80 19.65
CA GLY A 308 22.53 -35.04 20.45
C GLY A 308 23.82 -35.82 20.20
N ILE A 309 24.23 -35.93 18.93
CA ILE A 309 25.51 -36.57 18.56
C ILE A 309 26.70 -35.75 19.05
N ILE A 310 26.65 -34.42 18.95
CA ILE A 310 27.68 -33.52 19.47
C ILE A 310 27.80 -33.64 20.99
N MET A 311 26.69 -33.71 21.72
CA MET A 311 26.68 -33.87 23.18
C MET A 311 27.27 -35.21 23.62
N PHE A 312 26.94 -36.31 22.94
CA PHE A 312 27.57 -37.61 23.17
C PHE A 312 29.08 -37.53 22.97
N GLU A 313 29.51 -36.88 21.89
CA GLU A 313 30.92 -36.73 21.56
C GLU A 313 31.68 -35.78 22.50
N MET A 314 31.02 -34.78 23.08
CA MET A 314 31.60 -33.94 24.13
C MET A 314 31.73 -34.68 25.47
N SER A 315 30.88 -35.68 25.72
CA SER A 315 30.85 -36.44 26.98
C SER A 315 31.82 -37.64 26.97
N GLU A 316 32.13 -38.21 25.81
CA GLU A 316 33.06 -39.34 25.67
C GLU A 316 34.47 -38.91 25.26
N GLU A 317 35.48 -39.51 25.88
CA GLU A 317 36.89 -39.32 25.51
C GLU A 317 37.33 -40.43 24.54
N PHE A 318 37.67 -40.06 23.31
CA PHE A 318 38.16 -41.00 22.30
C PHE A 318 39.65 -40.84 22.09
N THR A 319 40.41 -41.95 22.15
CA THR A 319 41.86 -41.90 21.93
C THR A 319 42.22 -41.88 20.45
N THR A 320 41.41 -42.54 19.61
CA THR A 320 41.60 -42.57 18.16
C THR A 320 40.36 -42.09 17.39
N ALA A 321 40.58 -41.53 16.20
CA ALA A 321 39.48 -41.13 15.31
C ALA A 321 38.60 -42.33 14.89
N PHE A 322 39.17 -43.54 14.83
CA PHE A 322 38.44 -44.75 14.46
C PHE A 322 37.47 -45.20 15.56
N GLU A 323 37.88 -45.17 16.83
CA GLU A 323 37.01 -45.44 17.98
C GLU A 323 35.81 -44.51 18.02
N ARG A 324 36.05 -43.21 17.84
CA ARG A 324 35.01 -42.18 17.74
C ARG A 324 33.99 -42.51 16.65
N VAL A 325 34.46 -42.80 15.42
CA VAL A 325 33.58 -43.12 14.30
C VAL A 325 32.73 -44.36 14.60
N LYS A 326 33.34 -45.41 15.16
CA LYS A 326 32.65 -46.64 15.52
C LYS A 326 31.60 -46.41 16.61
N ALA A 327 31.92 -45.66 17.66
CA ALA A 327 31.00 -45.33 18.74
C ALA A 327 29.81 -44.48 18.26
N ILE A 328 30.09 -43.46 17.44
CA ILE A 328 29.02 -42.63 16.85
C ILE A 328 28.17 -43.46 15.89
N GLN A 329 28.75 -44.37 15.10
CA GLN A 329 27.96 -45.25 14.22
C GLN A 329 27.03 -46.18 15.01
N ALA A 330 27.49 -46.74 16.14
CA ALA A 330 26.67 -47.62 16.97
C ALA A 330 25.42 -46.92 17.53
N ILE A 331 25.54 -45.69 18.04
CA ILE A 331 24.39 -44.94 18.57
C ILE A 331 23.43 -44.42 17.50
N ARG A 332 23.79 -44.55 16.22
CA ARG A 332 22.95 -44.15 15.08
C ARG A 332 22.12 -45.30 14.53
N GLU A 333 22.37 -46.53 14.94
CA GLU A 333 21.55 -47.67 14.55
C GLU A 333 20.10 -47.49 15.04
N LYS A 334 19.15 -48.08 14.30
CA LYS A 334 17.71 -47.93 14.58
C LYS A 334 17.35 -48.47 15.97
N GLU A 335 18.00 -49.56 16.36
CA GLU A 335 17.95 -50.14 17.69
C GLU A 335 19.33 -49.96 18.32
N HIS A 336 19.53 -48.85 19.02
CA HIS A 336 20.78 -48.55 19.69
C HIS A 336 20.61 -48.51 21.21
N GLU A 337 21.68 -48.86 21.91
CA GLU A 337 21.83 -48.61 23.33
C GLU A 337 23.04 -47.71 23.58
N LEU A 338 22.86 -46.70 24.43
CA LEU A 338 23.98 -45.90 24.92
C LEU A 338 24.87 -46.76 25.84
N PRO A 339 26.18 -46.45 25.99
CA PRO A 339 27.05 -47.19 26.89
C PRO A 339 26.49 -47.31 28.33
N PRO A 340 26.81 -48.37 29.09
CA PRO A 340 26.21 -48.64 30.41
C PRO A 340 26.26 -47.47 31.41
N ALA A 341 27.29 -46.62 31.31
CA ALA A 341 27.46 -45.42 32.13
C ALA A 341 26.32 -44.39 31.98
N TYR A 342 25.59 -44.42 30.86
CA TYR A 342 24.47 -43.54 30.54
C TYR A 342 23.10 -44.14 30.88
N GLN A 343 23.05 -45.43 31.27
CA GLN A 343 21.80 -46.17 31.44
C GLN A 343 21.32 -46.23 32.89
N THR A 344 22.25 -46.31 33.85
CA THR A 344 21.97 -46.43 35.28
C THR A 344 22.32 -45.13 36.00
N GLY A 345 21.74 -44.85 37.18
CA GLY A 345 21.78 -43.57 37.93
C GLY A 345 23.15 -43.06 38.41
N GLY A 346 24.23 -43.34 37.68
CA GLY A 346 25.56 -42.78 37.87
C GLY A 346 25.71 -41.36 37.29
N PRO A 347 26.94 -40.81 37.29
CA PRO A 347 27.20 -39.39 36.99
C PRO A 347 26.79 -38.95 35.58
N LYS A 348 26.79 -39.86 34.60
CA LYS A 348 26.39 -39.60 33.21
C LYS A 348 24.92 -39.90 32.90
N TYR A 349 24.12 -40.28 33.90
CA TYR A 349 22.72 -40.67 33.70
C TYR A 349 21.87 -39.53 33.11
N THR A 350 22.04 -38.31 33.64
CA THR A 350 21.33 -37.11 33.16
C THR A 350 21.73 -36.74 31.75
N GLU A 351 23.03 -36.82 31.44
CA GLU A 351 23.58 -36.65 30.08
C GLU A 351 22.96 -37.67 29.12
N GLY A 352 22.90 -38.94 29.54
CA GLY A 352 22.36 -40.06 28.76
C GLY A 352 20.86 -39.93 28.46
N LYS A 353 20.08 -39.43 29.42
CA LYS A 353 18.65 -39.15 29.24
C LYS A 353 18.42 -38.10 28.14
N LEU A 354 19.19 -37.01 28.16
CA LEU A 354 19.09 -35.96 27.15
C LEU A 354 19.58 -36.44 25.78
N ILE A 355 20.75 -37.09 25.72
CA ILE A 355 21.31 -37.64 24.48
C ILE A 355 20.30 -38.57 23.80
N ARG A 356 19.72 -39.53 24.55
CA ARG A 356 18.72 -40.49 24.04
C ARG A 356 17.49 -39.78 23.44
N CYS A 357 17.05 -38.69 24.06
CA CYS A 357 15.92 -37.91 23.58
C CYS A 357 16.24 -37.17 22.28
N LEU A 358 17.45 -36.59 22.17
CA LEU A 358 17.88 -35.86 20.98
C LEU A 358 18.18 -36.77 19.79
N ILE A 359 18.72 -37.97 20.00
CA ILE A 359 19.08 -38.91 18.93
C ILE A 359 17.96 -39.90 18.53
N SER A 360 16.70 -39.67 18.95
CA SER A 360 15.58 -40.52 18.50
C SER A 360 15.47 -40.49 16.97
N HIS A 361 15.21 -41.64 16.34
CA HIS A 361 15.00 -41.71 14.88
C HIS A 361 13.70 -41.04 14.42
N LYS A 362 12.72 -40.87 15.30
CA LYS A 362 11.47 -40.17 15.00
C LYS A 362 11.58 -38.68 15.37
N PRO A 363 11.46 -37.76 14.40
CA PRO A 363 11.57 -36.32 14.69
C PRO A 363 10.55 -35.79 15.70
N SER A 364 9.35 -36.39 15.76
CA SER A 364 8.28 -36.01 16.70
C SER A 364 8.59 -36.32 18.16
N GLU A 365 9.53 -37.22 18.44
CA GLU A 365 9.95 -37.60 19.79
C GLU A 365 11.11 -36.73 20.31
N ARG A 366 11.72 -35.93 19.44
CA ARG A 366 12.79 -34.98 19.81
C ARG A 366 12.16 -33.66 20.28
N PRO A 367 12.67 -33.00 21.34
CA PRO A 367 12.26 -31.65 21.71
C PRO A 367 12.80 -30.63 20.70
N SER A 368 12.11 -29.50 20.55
CA SER A 368 12.63 -28.36 19.79
C SER A 368 13.66 -27.63 20.66
N SER A 369 14.48 -26.78 20.05
CA SER A 369 15.44 -25.95 20.81
C SER A 369 14.75 -25.11 21.89
N THR A 370 13.56 -24.58 21.60
CA THR A 370 12.76 -23.80 22.57
C THR A 370 12.11 -24.66 23.66
N GLU A 371 11.60 -25.85 23.30
CA GLU A 371 11.06 -26.82 24.27
C GLU A 371 12.15 -27.30 25.23
N LEU A 372 13.35 -27.59 24.71
CA LEU A 372 14.48 -28.06 25.50
C LEU A 372 14.95 -27.00 26.50
N LEU A 373 15.07 -25.73 26.10
CA LEU A 373 15.46 -24.62 26.99
C LEU A 373 14.44 -24.34 28.09
N ARG A 374 13.17 -24.71 27.90
CA ARG A 374 12.10 -24.58 28.91
C ARG A 374 11.97 -25.80 29.81
N SER A 375 12.64 -26.90 29.47
CA SER A 375 12.56 -28.15 30.22
C SER A 375 13.57 -28.18 31.36
N ASP A 376 13.31 -29.02 32.37
CA ASP A 376 14.24 -29.29 33.47
C ASP A 376 15.44 -30.18 33.05
N MET A 377 15.60 -30.46 31.75
CA MET A 377 16.66 -31.33 31.23
C MET A 377 18.00 -30.61 31.04
N LEU A 378 18.02 -29.27 31.10
CA LEU A 378 19.24 -28.45 31.06
C LEU A 378 19.42 -27.70 32.39
N PRO A 379 20.60 -27.74 33.03
CA PRO A 379 20.86 -26.98 34.26
C PRO A 379 20.63 -25.47 34.07
N VAL A 380 19.90 -24.83 34.99
CA VAL A 380 19.62 -23.38 34.97
C VAL A 380 20.84 -22.59 35.45
N LYS A 381 21.25 -21.53 34.73
CA LYS A 381 22.33 -20.63 35.17
C LYS A 381 21.89 -19.84 36.42
N VAL A 382 22.70 -19.87 37.48
CA VAL A 382 22.50 -19.08 38.71
C VAL A 382 22.56 -17.56 38.43
N GLU A 383 23.34 -17.15 37.43
CA GLU A 383 23.44 -15.75 36.99
C GLU A 383 22.13 -15.24 36.35
N ASP A 384 21.37 -16.10 35.68
CA ASP A 384 20.11 -15.70 35.03
C ASP A 384 19.00 -15.40 36.06
N GLU A 385 19.06 -16.04 37.24
CA GLU A 385 18.11 -15.77 38.32
C GLU A 385 18.44 -14.46 39.03
N ALA A 386 19.73 -14.19 39.29
CA ALA A 386 20.16 -12.91 39.85
C ALA A 386 19.87 -11.74 38.89
N ILE A 387 20.11 -11.92 37.59
CA ILE A 387 19.79 -10.93 36.56
C ILE A 387 18.27 -10.78 36.40
N ARG A 388 17.48 -11.87 36.43
CA ARG A 388 16.02 -11.78 36.43
C ARG A 388 15.48 -11.06 37.66
N GLN A 389 16.01 -11.35 38.84
CA GLN A 389 15.61 -10.66 40.07
C GLN A 389 16.01 -9.19 40.04
N ALA A 390 17.20 -8.86 39.53
CA ALA A 390 17.62 -7.49 39.32
C ALA A 390 16.71 -6.78 38.30
N LEU A 391 16.43 -7.38 37.15
CA LEU A 391 15.51 -6.84 36.13
C LEU A 391 14.09 -6.69 36.66
N ASN A 392 13.58 -7.64 37.43
CA ASN A 392 12.27 -7.55 38.08
C ASN A 392 12.24 -6.40 39.11
N SER A 393 13.32 -6.22 39.87
CA SER A 393 13.46 -5.12 40.83
C SER A 393 13.65 -3.74 40.17
N LEU A 394 14.18 -3.70 38.94
CA LEU A 394 14.33 -2.49 38.12
C LEU A 394 13.04 -2.17 37.36
N HIS A 395 12.23 -3.19 37.03
CA HIS A 395 10.95 -3.04 36.33
C HIS A 395 9.83 -2.56 37.25
N ASP A 396 9.82 -2.92 38.55
CA ASP A 396 8.75 -2.46 39.47
C ASP A 396 8.87 -0.94 39.74
N PRO A 397 7.88 -0.11 39.33
CA PRO A 397 7.91 1.34 39.56
C PRO A 397 7.96 1.73 41.04
N ARG A 398 7.56 0.83 41.94
CA ARG A 398 7.58 1.04 43.40
C ARG A 398 8.94 0.75 44.02
N SER A 399 9.88 0.23 43.23
CA SER A 399 11.23 -0.05 43.68
C SER A 399 12.07 1.23 43.80
N PRO A 400 12.86 1.41 44.89
CA PRO A 400 13.77 2.55 45.00
C PRO A 400 14.88 2.52 43.95
N TYR A 401 15.15 1.36 43.33
CA TYR A 401 16.13 1.22 42.26
C TYR A 401 15.59 1.68 40.91
N HIS A 402 14.27 1.63 40.69
CA HIS A 402 13.64 2.08 39.45
C HIS A 402 13.88 3.58 39.23
N GLN A 403 13.63 4.42 40.24
CA GLN A 403 13.85 5.87 40.13
C GLN A 403 15.33 6.23 39.90
N LYS A 404 16.26 5.50 40.53
CA LYS A 404 17.70 5.67 40.30
C LYS A 404 18.11 5.29 38.88
N MET A 405 17.58 4.20 38.35
CA MET A 405 17.78 3.79 36.96
C MET A 405 17.24 4.84 36.00
N MET A 406 16.00 5.29 36.19
CA MET A 406 15.40 6.35 35.37
C MET A 406 16.23 7.63 35.39
N SER A 407 16.66 8.07 36.59
CA SER A 407 17.54 9.23 36.72
C SER A 407 18.88 9.03 35.98
N ALA A 408 19.46 7.83 36.00
CA ALA A 408 20.72 7.54 35.31
C ALA A 408 20.56 7.44 33.78
N LEU A 409 19.42 6.93 33.30
CA LEU A 409 19.08 6.88 31.87
C LEU A 409 18.90 8.29 31.30
N PHE A 410 18.23 9.18 32.03
CA PHE A 410 17.98 10.56 31.60
C PHE A 410 19.12 11.55 31.91
N ALA A 411 20.08 11.17 32.79
CA ALA A 411 21.26 11.98 33.09
C ALA A 411 22.47 11.67 32.19
N HIS A 412 22.34 10.81 31.18
CA HIS A 412 23.42 10.54 30.23
C HIS A 412 23.79 11.83 29.47
N GLU A 413 24.92 12.44 29.85
CA GLU A 413 25.54 13.53 29.11
C GLU A 413 26.22 12.98 27.84
N THR A 414 26.02 13.70 26.75
CA THR A 414 26.43 13.35 25.38
C THR A 414 27.93 13.10 25.28
N THR A 415 28.31 11.84 25.08
CA THR A 415 29.68 11.47 24.67
C THR A 415 29.84 11.64 23.16
N GLY A 416 31.07 11.76 22.65
CA GLY A 416 31.33 12.04 21.22
C GLY A 416 30.67 11.08 20.21
N ASN A 417 30.31 9.85 20.63
CA ASN A 417 29.55 8.89 19.82
C ASN A 417 28.07 9.27 19.62
N ASP A 418 27.48 10.06 20.53
CA ASP A 418 26.08 10.47 20.45
C ASP A 418 25.85 11.52 19.36
N ARG A 419 26.88 12.31 19.02
CA ARG A 419 26.82 13.23 17.88
C ARG A 419 26.72 12.49 16.55
N ILE A 420 27.41 11.35 16.40
CA ILE A 420 27.30 10.51 15.19
C ILE A 420 25.92 9.87 15.12
N LYS A 421 25.38 9.40 16.25
CA LYS A 421 24.00 8.87 16.32
C LYS A 421 22.97 9.95 16.02
N ALA A 422 23.13 11.17 16.52
CA ALA A 422 22.27 12.30 16.22
C ALA A 422 22.33 12.67 14.73
N LEU A 423 23.52 12.75 14.13
CA LEU A 423 23.68 13.00 12.71
C LEU A 423 23.09 11.86 11.85
N ALA A 424 23.21 10.61 12.28
CA ALA A 424 22.58 9.47 11.60
C ALA A 424 21.05 9.48 11.75
N TRP A 425 20.54 9.89 12.90
CA TRP A 425 19.11 10.12 13.14
C TRP A 425 18.58 11.22 12.22
N ASP A 426 19.27 12.35 12.12
CA ASP A 426 18.90 13.47 11.25
C ASP A 426 19.03 13.10 9.76
N ALA A 427 20.05 12.31 9.38
CA ALA A 427 20.20 11.80 8.00
C ALA A 427 19.10 10.80 7.62
N ASN A 428 18.63 9.99 8.58
CA ASN A 428 17.52 9.06 8.41
C ASN A 428 16.16 9.75 8.54
N SER A 429 16.12 10.98 9.06
CA SER A 429 14.96 11.87 8.98
C SER A 429 14.82 12.29 7.54
N GLY A 430 14.34 11.37 6.70
CA GLY A 430 14.21 11.55 5.28
C GLY A 430 13.59 12.91 5.02
N THR A 431 14.43 13.88 4.66
CA THR A 431 13.98 15.12 4.07
C THR A 431 13.42 14.67 2.74
N LEU A 432 12.14 14.32 2.73
CA LEU A 432 11.30 14.70 1.61
C LEU A 432 11.62 16.18 1.46
N ASN A 433 12.46 16.52 0.49
CA ASN A 433 12.50 17.88 -0.01
C ASN A 433 11.06 18.13 -0.44
N GLU A 434 10.25 18.67 0.48
CA GLU A 434 8.90 19.10 0.19
C GLU A 434 9.07 20.22 -0.82
N ASP A 435 8.97 19.86 -2.09
CA ASP A 435 8.93 20.80 -3.19
C ASP A 435 7.89 21.88 -2.84
N ALA A 436 8.24 23.15 -3.05
CA ALA A 436 7.36 24.29 -2.82
C ALA A 436 5.96 24.06 -3.46
N SER A 437 5.91 23.40 -4.62
CA SER A 437 4.67 23.02 -5.28
C SER A 437 3.81 22.05 -4.46
N ARG A 438 4.43 21.07 -3.78
CA ARG A 438 3.74 20.14 -2.89
C ARG A 438 3.21 20.85 -1.65
N LEU A 439 4.01 21.74 -1.05
CA LEU A 439 3.60 22.52 0.12
C LEU A 439 2.39 23.42 -0.21
N ARG A 440 2.44 24.13 -1.34
CA ARG A 440 1.32 24.95 -1.83
C ARG A 440 0.08 24.10 -2.08
N MET A 441 0.23 22.93 -2.69
CA MET A 441 -0.89 22.02 -2.95
C MET A 441 -1.51 21.45 -1.66
N LYS A 442 -0.68 21.15 -0.65
CA LYS A 442 -1.13 20.74 0.67
C LYS A 442 -1.96 21.83 1.35
N ALA A 443 -1.54 23.10 1.25
CA ALA A 443 -2.31 24.23 1.76
C ALA A 443 -3.67 24.40 1.07
N VAL A 444 -3.73 24.20 -0.26
CA VAL A 444 -4.99 24.18 -1.01
C VAL A 444 -5.90 23.06 -0.51
N ALA A 445 -5.40 21.82 -0.45
CA ALA A 445 -6.18 20.68 0.01
C ALA A 445 -6.75 20.91 1.41
N ARG A 446 -5.92 21.44 2.33
CA ARG A 446 -6.34 21.84 3.68
C ARG A 446 -7.49 22.84 3.64
N ARG A 447 -7.35 23.95 2.89
CA ARG A 447 -8.38 25.01 2.79
C ARG A 447 -9.68 24.49 2.19
N SER A 448 -9.60 23.62 1.18
CA SER A 448 -10.78 22.99 0.57
C SER A 448 -11.52 22.10 1.57
N LEU A 449 -10.81 21.25 2.31
CA LEU A 449 -11.41 20.39 3.35
C LEU A 449 -12.02 21.23 4.48
N GLU A 450 -11.30 22.24 4.98
CA GLU A 450 -11.79 23.15 6.01
C GLU A 450 -13.10 23.84 5.60
N SER A 451 -13.17 24.37 4.37
CA SER A 451 -14.39 24.99 3.84
C SER A 451 -15.58 24.03 3.82
N ILE A 452 -15.33 22.76 3.48
CA ILE A 452 -16.37 21.72 3.48
C ILE A 452 -16.82 21.42 4.91
N PHE A 453 -15.89 21.19 5.84
CA PHE A 453 -16.22 20.87 7.23
C PHE A 453 -16.98 22.01 7.93
N ARG A 454 -16.57 23.26 7.68
CA ARG A 454 -17.28 24.46 8.17
C ARG A 454 -18.70 24.56 7.61
N ARG A 455 -18.94 24.13 6.37
CA ARG A 455 -20.29 24.09 5.77
C ARG A 455 -21.22 23.10 6.49
N HIS A 456 -20.65 22.02 7.00
CA HIS A 456 -21.34 21.05 7.87
C HIS A 456 -21.36 21.49 9.34
N GLY A 457 -20.95 22.73 9.65
CA GLY A 457 -21.01 23.29 11.01
C GLY A 457 -19.97 22.73 11.98
N ALA A 458 -18.91 22.10 11.48
CA ALA A 458 -17.82 21.60 12.33
C ALA A 458 -16.79 22.67 12.67
N GLU A 459 -16.17 22.54 13.84
CA GLU A 459 -15.09 23.43 14.30
C GLU A 459 -13.76 22.67 14.46
N GLU A 460 -12.63 23.36 14.24
CA GLU A 460 -11.32 22.75 14.44
C GLU A 460 -11.07 22.54 15.94
N ALA A 461 -10.82 21.29 16.34
CA ALA A 461 -10.53 20.91 17.71
C ALA A 461 -9.16 20.23 17.78
N ARG A 462 -8.40 20.50 18.85
CA ARG A 462 -7.08 19.87 19.06
C ARG A 462 -7.25 18.46 19.59
N ARG A 463 -6.36 17.54 19.19
CA ARG A 463 -6.27 16.17 19.73
C ARG A 463 -5.01 15.99 20.58
N PRO A 464 -5.04 15.14 21.63
CA PRO A 464 -3.86 14.81 22.41
C PRO A 464 -2.79 14.08 21.57
N THR A 465 -1.56 14.60 21.57
CA THR A 465 -0.44 14.00 20.83
C THR A 465 0.34 12.96 21.63
N ILE A 466 0.29 12.98 22.96
CA ILE A 466 0.95 11.99 23.81
C ILE A 466 -0.07 11.44 24.79
N PHE A 467 -0.17 10.12 24.89
CA PHE A 467 -1.09 9.46 25.81
C PHE A 467 -0.53 8.11 26.31
N PRO A 468 -1.06 7.57 27.43
CA PRO A 468 -0.63 6.27 27.95
C PRO A 468 -0.74 5.14 26.91
N ARG A 469 0.20 4.18 26.95
CA ARG A 469 0.20 3.02 26.05
C ARG A 469 -1.15 2.30 26.06
N SER A 470 -1.70 2.04 24.87
CA SER A 470 -3.00 1.38 24.70
C SER A 470 -2.88 -0.03 24.13
N SER A 471 -3.52 -1.02 24.77
CA SER A 471 -3.56 -2.41 24.28
C SER A 471 -4.28 -2.58 22.94
N TYR A 472 -5.09 -1.60 22.51
CA TYR A 472 -5.76 -1.63 21.21
C TYR A 472 -4.80 -1.66 20.03
N TYR A 473 -3.58 -1.14 20.19
CA TYR A 473 -2.53 -1.29 19.18
C TYR A 473 -1.72 -2.55 19.43
N THR A 474 -2.06 -3.61 18.72
CA THR A 474 -1.31 -4.88 18.71
C THR A 474 -0.11 -4.85 17.76
N ASN A 475 -0.02 -3.83 16.89
CA ASN A 475 1.11 -3.65 15.99
C ASN A 475 2.38 -3.29 16.77
N THR A 476 3.50 -3.86 16.32
CA THR A 476 4.82 -3.52 16.85
C THR A 476 5.16 -2.06 16.57
N ASN A 477 4.68 -1.48 15.46
CA ASN A 477 5.15 -0.22 14.87
C ASN A 477 4.62 1.05 15.56
N VAL A 478 4.14 0.93 16.79
CA VAL A 478 3.69 2.07 17.60
C VAL A 478 4.92 2.72 18.21
N VAL A 479 5.03 4.04 18.08
CA VAL A 479 6.09 4.79 18.75
C VAL A 479 5.81 4.81 20.24
N GLN A 480 6.68 4.17 21.01
CA GLN A 480 6.59 4.10 22.46
C GLN A 480 7.69 4.95 23.07
N LEU A 481 7.31 5.76 24.05
CA LEU A 481 8.21 6.67 24.73
C LEU A 481 8.12 6.39 26.23
N LEU A 482 9.25 6.50 26.90
CA LEU A 482 9.31 6.44 28.36
C LEU A 482 9.41 7.88 28.87
N ASP A 483 8.53 8.29 29.77
CA ASP A 483 8.70 9.58 30.43
C ASP A 483 9.71 9.48 31.58
N ALA A 484 10.11 10.64 32.13
CA ALA A 484 11.08 10.69 33.22
C ALA A 484 10.58 10.01 34.52
N SER A 485 9.28 9.76 34.65
CA SER A 485 8.68 9.06 35.79
C SER A 485 8.73 7.53 35.63
N GLY A 486 9.12 7.02 34.46
CA GLY A 486 9.08 5.59 34.13
C GLY A 486 7.75 5.13 33.55
N SER A 487 6.84 6.06 33.22
CA SER A 487 5.54 5.72 32.61
C SER A 487 5.70 5.53 31.10
N LEU A 488 5.12 4.44 30.59
CA LEU A 488 5.10 4.14 29.17
C LEU A 488 3.97 4.92 28.48
N VAL A 489 4.35 5.88 27.65
CA VAL A 489 3.45 6.67 26.80
C VAL A 489 3.69 6.36 25.33
N GLN A 490 2.81 6.84 24.46
CA GLN A 490 2.92 6.64 23.03
C GLN A 490 2.45 7.86 22.24
N LEU A 491 2.95 7.97 21.00
CA LEU A 491 2.40 8.89 20.00
C LEU A 491 1.15 8.29 19.33
N PRO A 492 0.34 9.11 18.65
CA PRO A 492 -0.88 8.66 17.99
C PRO A 492 -0.53 7.77 16.80
N TYR A 493 -1.06 6.55 16.79
CA TYR A 493 -1.03 5.70 15.61
C TYR A 493 -2.20 6.05 14.67
N ASP A 494 -3.25 6.64 15.19
CA ASP A 494 -4.35 7.26 14.45
C ASP A 494 -4.87 8.41 15.31
N LEU A 495 -5.76 9.23 14.74
CA LEU A 495 -6.36 10.36 15.43
C LEU A 495 -7.68 10.00 16.16
N THR A 496 -8.27 8.82 15.87
CA THR A 496 -9.55 8.35 16.41
C THR A 496 -9.44 7.88 17.87
N LEU A 497 -8.48 7.01 18.20
CA LEU A 497 -8.29 6.52 19.56
C LEU A 497 -7.97 7.63 20.57
N PRO A 498 -7.00 8.55 20.33
CA PRO A 498 -6.75 9.62 21.29
C PRO A 498 -7.98 10.51 21.48
N HIS A 499 -8.80 10.71 20.44
CA HIS A 499 -10.06 11.44 20.57
C HIS A 499 -11.11 10.66 21.38
N ALA A 500 -11.30 9.38 21.13
CA ALA A 500 -12.22 8.54 21.92
C ALA A 500 -11.87 8.55 23.42
N ARG A 501 -10.58 8.55 23.75
CA ARG A 501 -10.07 8.67 25.14
C ARG A 501 -10.37 10.04 25.77
N GLU A 502 -10.45 11.09 24.96
CA GLU A 502 -10.79 12.45 25.41
C GLU A 502 -12.31 12.58 25.62
N LEU A 503 -13.11 12.12 24.65
CA LEU A 503 -14.58 12.07 24.74
C LEU A 503 -15.07 11.26 25.95
N ALA A 504 -14.33 10.21 26.31
CA ALA A 504 -14.60 9.40 27.50
C ALA A 504 -14.41 10.14 28.83
N LYS A 505 -13.64 11.24 28.84
CA LYS A 505 -13.29 12.01 30.05
C LYS A 505 -14.05 13.32 30.16
N THR A 506 -14.25 14.00 29.03
CA THR A 506 -14.77 15.37 28.99
C THR A 506 -15.79 15.52 27.87
N ALA A 507 -16.89 16.23 28.14
CA ALA A 507 -17.85 16.62 27.11
C ALA A 507 -17.14 17.43 26.02
N PRO A 508 -17.32 17.11 24.74
CA PRO A 508 -16.79 17.97 23.69
C PRO A 508 -17.54 19.31 23.72
N GLY A 509 -16.81 20.41 23.47
CA GLY A 509 -17.40 21.74 23.41
C GLY A 509 -18.30 21.97 22.19
N VAL A 510 -18.17 21.12 21.17
CA VAL A 510 -18.94 21.16 19.91
C VAL A 510 -19.38 19.74 19.52
N LYS A 511 -20.57 19.61 18.94
CA LYS A 511 -21.06 18.31 18.42
C LYS A 511 -20.21 17.81 17.25
N ARG A 512 -19.86 18.71 16.33
CA ARG A 512 -19.11 18.40 15.11
C ARG A 512 -17.73 19.03 15.21
N SER A 513 -16.69 18.23 15.05
CA SER A 513 -15.32 18.71 15.10
C SER A 513 -14.46 18.10 14.02
N TYR A 514 -13.40 18.79 13.63
CA TYR A 514 -12.36 18.23 12.78
C TYR A 514 -10.97 18.58 13.32
N THR A 515 -9.97 17.83 12.88
CA THR A 515 -8.56 18.09 13.19
C THR A 515 -7.70 17.76 11.99
N PHE A 516 -6.61 18.50 11.82
CA PHE A 516 -5.51 18.11 10.95
C PHE A 516 -4.35 17.67 11.84
N GLY A 517 -3.99 16.40 11.78
CA GLY A 517 -3.01 15.79 12.69
C GLY A 517 -2.00 14.92 11.97
N GLN A 518 -1.12 14.31 12.75
CA GLN A 518 -0.12 13.38 12.27
C GLN A 518 -0.25 12.05 13.01
N ALA A 519 -0.23 10.97 12.24
CA ALA A 519 -0.09 9.63 12.74
C ALA A 519 1.37 9.18 12.63
N PHE A 520 1.91 8.61 13.70
CA PHE A 520 3.32 8.23 13.79
C PHE A 520 3.49 6.72 13.74
N ARG A 521 4.52 6.27 13.02
CA ARG A 521 4.92 4.87 12.89
C ARG A 521 6.39 4.74 13.20
N ASP A 522 6.74 3.79 14.06
CA ASP A 522 8.14 3.48 14.36
C ASP A 522 8.82 2.86 13.12
N ALA A 523 10.02 3.34 12.81
CA ALA A 523 10.84 2.86 11.72
C ALA A 523 11.69 1.63 12.11
N PHE A 524 11.89 1.35 13.40
CA PHE A 524 12.77 0.29 13.98
C PHE A 524 14.23 0.28 13.54
N THR A 525 14.61 1.16 12.63
CA THR A 525 15.96 1.31 12.08
C THR A 525 16.80 2.32 12.87
N GLY A 526 16.27 2.85 13.98
CA GLY A 526 16.95 3.86 14.80
C GLY A 526 17.02 5.25 14.16
N GLY A 527 16.13 5.56 13.20
CA GLY A 527 15.84 6.91 12.71
C GLY A 527 14.51 7.44 13.26
N PRO A 528 14.08 8.65 12.89
CA PRO A 528 12.82 9.20 13.39
C PRO A 528 11.62 8.38 12.95
N PRO A 529 10.50 8.50 13.69
CA PRO A 529 9.27 7.88 13.28
C PRO A 529 8.78 8.49 11.96
N LYS A 530 8.19 7.64 11.11
CA LYS A 530 7.49 8.09 9.92
C LYS A 530 6.19 8.76 10.36
N ALA A 531 6.01 10.02 10.01
CA ALA A 531 4.77 10.77 10.20
C ALA A 531 3.95 10.80 8.90
N SER A 532 2.65 10.51 9.00
CA SER A 532 1.69 10.67 7.91
C SER A 532 0.64 11.72 8.29
N ASP A 533 0.34 12.64 7.37
CA ASP A 533 -0.65 13.68 7.61
C ASP A 533 -2.07 13.13 7.38
N GLU A 534 -2.90 13.23 8.42
CA GLU A 534 -4.26 12.73 8.47
C GLU A 534 -5.24 13.84 8.88
N VAL A 535 -6.47 13.70 8.41
CA VAL A 535 -7.56 14.62 8.70
C VAL A 535 -8.72 13.82 9.24
N ASP A 536 -9.12 14.12 10.48
CA ASP A 536 -10.28 13.49 11.11
C ASP A 536 -11.43 14.48 11.16
N PHE A 537 -12.63 14.00 10.86
CA PHE A 537 -13.90 14.69 11.08
C PHE A 537 -14.80 13.78 11.91
N ASP A 538 -15.33 14.30 13.01
CA ASP A 538 -16.07 13.55 14.02
C ASP A 538 -17.38 14.25 14.39
N ILE A 539 -18.43 13.45 14.59
CA ILE A 539 -19.73 13.86 15.15
C ILE A 539 -19.94 13.09 16.45
N ALA A 540 -19.97 13.81 17.57
CA ALA A 540 -20.23 13.25 18.89
C ALA A 540 -21.74 13.12 19.16
N THR A 541 -22.13 12.05 19.85
CA THR A 541 -23.49 11.81 20.34
C THR A 541 -23.56 12.22 21.80
N LEU A 542 -24.31 13.29 22.10
CA LEU A 542 -24.30 13.97 23.41
C LEU A 542 -25.56 13.69 24.25
N GLY A 543 -26.64 13.19 23.65
CA GLY A 543 -27.86 12.87 24.39
C GLY A 543 -28.75 11.81 23.75
N HIS A 544 -29.76 11.36 24.50
CA HIS A 544 -30.71 10.32 24.07
C HIS A 544 -31.67 10.74 22.93
N TYR A 545 -31.71 12.03 22.59
CA TYR A 545 -32.52 12.57 21.48
C TYR A 545 -31.73 12.72 20.18
N ASP A 546 -30.42 12.47 20.19
CA ASP A 546 -29.64 12.38 18.96
C ASP A 546 -30.08 11.14 18.18
N ASP A 547 -30.16 11.26 16.85
CA ASP A 547 -30.40 10.14 15.94
C ASP A 547 -29.04 9.65 15.39
N PRO A 548 -28.53 8.50 15.88
CA PRO A 548 -27.24 7.98 15.45
C PRO A 548 -27.20 7.66 13.95
N ALA A 549 -28.32 7.22 13.36
CA ALA A 549 -28.38 6.88 11.94
C ALA A 549 -28.26 8.12 11.07
N PHE A 550 -28.81 9.26 11.51
CA PHE A 550 -28.62 10.54 10.85
C PHE A 550 -27.17 11.02 10.93
N ASP A 551 -26.55 10.97 12.12
CA ASP A 551 -25.14 11.34 12.29
C ASP A 551 -24.23 10.47 11.39
N ASP A 552 -24.53 9.17 11.27
CA ASP A 552 -23.81 8.23 10.39
C ASP A 552 -23.98 8.58 8.91
N ALA A 553 -25.20 8.94 8.49
CA ALA A 553 -25.48 9.39 7.12
C ALA A 553 -24.86 10.75 6.80
N GLU A 554 -24.76 11.65 7.78
CA GLU A 554 -24.12 12.96 7.64
C GLU A 554 -22.62 12.80 7.31
N ILE A 555 -21.92 11.87 7.97
CA ILE A 555 -20.52 11.55 7.65
C ILE A 555 -20.35 11.10 6.19
N LEU A 556 -21.26 10.27 5.69
CA LEU A 556 -21.26 9.87 4.28
C LEU A 556 -21.47 11.09 3.37
N LYS A 557 -22.34 12.02 3.78
CA LYS A 557 -22.60 13.26 3.04
C LYS A 557 -21.42 14.23 3.03
N VAL A 558 -20.70 14.36 4.14
CA VAL A 558 -19.44 15.12 4.21
C VAL A 558 -18.45 14.57 3.19
N MET A 559 -18.27 13.24 3.15
CA MET A 559 -17.39 12.60 2.18
C MET A 559 -17.87 12.72 0.73
N ASP A 560 -19.19 12.72 0.49
CA ASP A 560 -19.79 12.98 -0.82
C ASP A 560 -19.49 14.41 -1.30
N ASP A 561 -19.53 15.41 -0.40
CA ASP A 561 -19.17 16.78 -0.72
C ASP A 561 -17.66 16.95 -0.97
N VAL A 562 -16.81 16.24 -0.21
CA VAL A 562 -15.36 16.14 -0.49
C VAL A 562 -15.12 15.55 -1.87
N ALA A 563 -15.82 14.47 -2.22
CA ALA A 563 -15.76 13.85 -3.54
C ALA A 563 -16.25 14.77 -4.67
N CYS A 564 -17.18 15.68 -4.39
CA CYS A 564 -17.67 16.70 -5.34
C CYS A 564 -16.67 17.83 -5.58
N GLN A 565 -16.06 18.33 -4.51
CA GLN A 565 -15.33 19.60 -4.56
C GLN A 565 -13.86 19.42 -4.89
N LEU A 566 -13.27 18.25 -4.59
CA LEU A 566 -11.89 17.99 -4.92
C LEU A 566 -11.76 17.56 -6.41
N PRO A 567 -11.02 18.31 -7.24
CA PRO A 567 -10.92 18.07 -8.70
C PRO A 567 -10.39 16.69 -9.07
N ILE A 568 -9.60 16.06 -8.19
CA ILE A 568 -9.05 14.71 -8.37
C ILE A 568 -10.13 13.66 -8.63
N PHE A 569 -11.35 13.90 -8.17
CA PHE A 569 -12.48 12.99 -8.28
C PHE A 569 -13.41 13.31 -9.45
N ALA A 570 -13.24 14.46 -10.10
CA ALA A 570 -14.01 14.83 -11.29
C ALA A 570 -13.57 14.05 -12.55
N VAL A 571 -12.30 13.61 -12.59
CA VAL A 571 -11.73 12.85 -13.72
C VAL A 571 -11.77 11.33 -13.48
N ALA A 572 -11.75 10.90 -12.22
CA ALA A 572 -11.73 9.49 -11.81
C ALA A 572 -13.15 9.04 -11.39
N ALA A 573 -14.01 8.83 -12.38
CA ALA A 573 -15.47 8.83 -12.21
C ALA A 573 -16.12 7.58 -11.55
N ASN A 574 -15.49 6.88 -10.61
CA ASN A 574 -16.14 5.77 -9.88
C ASN A 574 -15.73 5.75 -8.40
N ILE A 575 -16.18 6.75 -7.62
CA ILE A 575 -16.10 6.67 -6.15
C ILE A 575 -17.38 6.03 -5.63
N THR A 576 -17.23 5.01 -4.79
CA THR A 576 -18.34 4.31 -4.14
C THR A 576 -18.13 4.26 -2.64
N PHE A 577 -19.23 4.35 -1.88
CA PHE A 577 -19.22 4.15 -0.44
C PHE A 577 -19.49 2.68 -0.14
N HIS A 578 -18.53 2.01 0.48
CA HIS A 578 -18.73 0.65 0.99
C HIS A 578 -19.07 0.75 2.48
N ILE A 579 -20.28 0.33 2.86
CA ILE A 579 -20.74 0.31 4.25
C ILE A 579 -20.86 -1.13 4.76
N ASN A 580 -20.65 -1.30 6.06
CA ASN A 580 -20.81 -2.54 6.79
C ASN A 580 -21.17 -2.21 8.25
N HIS A 581 -21.44 -3.24 9.07
CA HIS A 581 -21.74 -3.07 10.49
C HIS A 581 -21.01 -4.13 11.33
N GLY A 582 -20.49 -3.74 12.50
CA GLY A 582 -19.71 -4.63 13.39
C GLY A 582 -20.47 -5.91 13.76
N ALA A 583 -21.74 -5.76 14.14
CA ALA A 583 -22.65 -6.88 14.41
C ALA A 583 -22.85 -7.84 13.22
N ILE A 584 -22.87 -7.35 11.97
CA ILE A 584 -22.98 -8.20 10.77
C ILE A 584 -21.69 -8.97 10.57
N LEU A 585 -20.54 -8.29 10.67
CA LEU A 585 -19.23 -8.93 10.54
C LEU A 585 -19.04 -10.04 11.58
N ASP A 586 -19.43 -9.78 12.83
CA ASP A 586 -19.44 -10.80 13.90
C ASP A 586 -20.37 -11.97 13.59
N ALA A 587 -21.59 -11.68 13.11
CA ALA A 587 -22.56 -12.71 12.74
C ALA A 587 -22.03 -13.59 11.60
N VAL A 588 -21.37 -13.00 10.60
CA VAL A 588 -20.73 -13.71 9.49
C VAL A 588 -19.63 -14.64 10.01
N LEU A 589 -18.72 -14.15 10.85
CA LEU A 589 -17.63 -14.97 11.40
C LEU A 589 -18.14 -16.12 12.27
N GLU A 590 -19.16 -15.88 13.10
CA GLU A 590 -19.82 -16.93 13.89
C GLU A 590 -20.53 -17.96 12.99
N HIS A 591 -21.22 -17.52 11.93
CA HIS A 591 -21.89 -18.40 10.96
C HIS A 591 -20.90 -19.27 10.18
N CYS A 592 -19.76 -18.71 9.78
CA CYS A 592 -18.66 -19.43 9.12
C CYS A 592 -17.82 -20.28 10.08
N ARG A 593 -18.23 -20.43 11.35
CA ARG A 593 -17.58 -21.27 12.38
C ARG A 593 -16.15 -20.85 12.72
N VAL A 594 -15.84 -19.56 12.59
CA VAL A 594 -14.53 -19.01 12.97
C VAL A 594 -14.43 -18.95 14.50
N PRO A 595 -13.37 -19.52 15.13
CA PRO A 595 -13.20 -19.46 16.59
C PRO A 595 -13.06 -18.03 17.11
N LYS A 596 -13.76 -17.69 18.20
CA LYS A 596 -13.75 -16.34 18.79
C LYS A 596 -12.34 -15.81 19.10
N ALA A 597 -11.45 -16.68 19.58
CA ALA A 597 -10.06 -16.32 19.86
C ALA A 597 -9.28 -15.83 18.61
N GLN A 598 -9.72 -16.24 17.42
CA GLN A 598 -9.09 -15.86 16.15
C GLN A 598 -9.79 -14.68 15.46
N HIS A 599 -10.95 -14.23 15.94
CA HIS A 599 -11.75 -13.17 15.28
C HIS A 599 -10.94 -11.90 15.00
N ALA A 600 -10.14 -11.45 15.96
CA ALA A 600 -9.33 -10.24 15.79
C ALA A 600 -8.34 -10.36 14.61
N VAL A 601 -7.62 -11.48 14.53
CA VAL A 601 -6.62 -11.74 13.46
C VAL A 601 -7.30 -11.93 12.10
N VAL A 602 -8.48 -12.58 12.09
CA VAL A 602 -9.27 -12.80 10.87
C VAL A 602 -9.83 -11.50 10.33
N LYS A 603 -10.42 -10.64 11.18
CA LYS A 603 -10.89 -9.30 10.79
C LYS A 603 -9.73 -8.46 10.23
N ASP A 604 -8.57 -8.51 10.88
CA ASP A 604 -7.36 -7.82 10.40
C ASP A 604 -6.94 -8.28 9.00
N THR A 605 -6.93 -9.60 8.77
CA THR A 605 -6.52 -10.19 7.49
C THR A 605 -7.53 -9.88 6.38
N ILE A 606 -8.83 -10.00 6.67
CA ILE A 606 -9.92 -9.72 5.72
C ILE A 606 -10.01 -8.24 5.38
N SER A 607 -9.59 -7.34 6.29
CA SER A 607 -9.57 -5.89 6.00
C SER A 607 -8.86 -5.59 4.69
N ARG A 608 -7.80 -6.33 4.34
CA ARG A 608 -6.98 -6.14 3.13
C ARG A 608 -7.66 -6.58 1.83
N LEU A 609 -8.78 -7.31 1.91
CA LEU A 609 -9.46 -7.92 0.77
C LEU A 609 -9.93 -6.88 -0.26
N GLY A 610 -9.47 -7.03 -1.50
CA GLY A 610 -9.89 -6.21 -2.64
C GLY A 610 -9.04 -4.96 -2.88
N PHE A 611 -7.89 -4.80 -2.20
CA PHE A 611 -7.01 -3.64 -2.32
C PHE A 611 -5.55 -4.03 -2.59
N HIS A 612 -4.79 -3.19 -3.31
CA HIS A 612 -3.33 -3.35 -3.52
C HIS A 612 -2.90 -4.81 -3.86
N GLN A 613 -3.59 -5.43 -4.83
CA GLN A 613 -3.38 -6.82 -5.28
C GLN A 613 -3.74 -7.93 -4.28
N TRP A 614 -4.39 -7.64 -3.14
CA TRP A 614 -4.94 -8.64 -2.23
C TRP A 614 -6.26 -9.19 -2.77
N THR A 615 -6.14 -10.25 -3.57
CA THR A 615 -7.29 -11.04 -4.01
C THR A 615 -7.74 -12.00 -2.90
N TRP A 616 -8.96 -12.52 -3.03
CA TRP A 616 -9.46 -13.59 -2.16
C TRP A 616 -8.47 -14.75 -2.06
N THR A 617 -7.80 -15.12 -3.16
CA THR A 617 -6.78 -16.18 -3.19
C THR A 617 -5.63 -15.92 -2.21
N LYS A 618 -5.14 -14.68 -2.11
CA LYS A 618 -4.05 -14.32 -1.17
C LYS A 618 -4.55 -14.28 0.27
N VAL A 619 -5.72 -13.66 0.50
CA VAL A 619 -6.35 -13.62 1.84
C VAL A 619 -6.62 -15.03 2.36
N ARG A 620 -7.17 -15.91 1.51
CA ARG A 620 -7.40 -17.32 1.82
C ARG A 620 -6.12 -18.04 2.23
N ALA A 621 -5.00 -17.80 1.54
CA ALA A 621 -3.72 -18.41 1.88
C ALA A 621 -3.23 -17.98 3.28
N GLU A 622 -3.39 -16.70 3.66
CA GLU A 622 -3.04 -16.21 5.00
C GLU A 622 -3.98 -16.75 6.08
N LEU A 623 -5.29 -16.77 5.83
CA LEU A 623 -6.26 -17.33 6.76
C LEU A 623 -6.04 -18.83 6.99
N ARG A 624 -5.60 -19.58 5.97
CA ARG A 624 -5.20 -20.98 6.10
C ARG A 624 -3.97 -21.16 6.99
N LYS A 625 -2.98 -20.24 6.94
CA LYS A 625 -1.81 -20.27 7.85
C LYS A 625 -2.20 -20.06 9.32
N ILE A 626 -3.28 -19.34 9.58
CA ILE A 626 -3.84 -19.12 10.93
C ILE A 626 -4.60 -20.37 11.45
N GLY A 627 -4.75 -21.40 10.61
CA GLY A 627 -5.36 -22.68 10.98
C GLY A 627 -6.87 -22.75 10.75
N LEU A 628 -7.43 -21.88 9.90
CA LEU A 628 -8.84 -21.97 9.51
C LEU A 628 -9.06 -23.11 8.51
N PRO A 629 -10.12 -23.94 8.70
CA PRO A 629 -10.43 -25.04 7.80
C PRO A 629 -10.98 -24.51 6.46
N ASP A 630 -10.72 -25.24 5.37
CA ASP A 630 -11.16 -24.86 4.02
C ASP A 630 -12.69 -24.67 3.93
N THR A 631 -13.47 -25.44 4.69
CA THR A 631 -14.94 -25.28 4.74
C THR A 631 -15.38 -23.92 5.30
N SER A 632 -14.69 -23.40 6.32
CA SER A 632 -14.96 -22.06 6.86
C SER A 632 -14.53 -20.97 5.88
N LEU A 633 -13.47 -21.21 5.11
CA LEU A 633 -13.01 -20.28 4.06
C LEU A 633 -13.97 -20.25 2.88
N ASP A 634 -14.50 -21.40 2.46
CA ASP A 634 -15.51 -21.48 1.41
C ASP A 634 -16.81 -20.76 1.81
N ASP A 635 -17.24 -20.94 3.05
CA ASP A 635 -18.41 -20.23 3.60
C ASP A 635 -18.15 -18.71 3.67
N LEU A 636 -16.97 -18.29 4.14
CA LEU A 636 -16.58 -16.88 4.19
C LEU A 636 -16.58 -16.22 2.80
N GLN A 637 -16.11 -16.93 1.77
CA GLN A 637 -16.05 -16.41 0.40
C GLN A 637 -17.41 -15.99 -0.15
N GLN A 638 -18.50 -16.65 0.29
CA GLN A 638 -19.86 -16.33 -0.15
C GLN A 638 -20.30 -14.91 0.27
N PHE A 639 -19.65 -14.35 1.31
CA PHE A 639 -19.89 -13.00 1.81
C PHE A 639 -19.02 -11.92 1.14
N ASP A 640 -18.09 -12.27 0.23
CA ASP A 640 -17.33 -11.29 -0.58
C ASP A 640 -18.18 -10.77 -1.74
N PHE A 641 -19.16 -9.93 -1.44
CA PHE A 641 -19.95 -9.22 -2.43
C PHE A 641 -20.09 -7.73 -2.08
N ARG A 642 -20.46 -6.93 -3.09
CA ARG A 642 -20.71 -5.49 -2.97
C ARG A 642 -21.99 -5.21 -3.75
N GLU A 643 -23.08 -4.96 -3.04
CA GLU A 643 -24.42 -4.84 -3.61
C GLU A 643 -25.14 -3.61 -3.05
N THR A 644 -26.20 -3.15 -3.72
CA THR A 644 -27.05 -2.09 -3.16
C THR A 644 -27.74 -2.58 -1.88
N PRO A 645 -28.08 -1.68 -0.92
CA PRO A 645 -28.61 -2.07 0.39
C PRO A 645 -29.74 -3.10 0.34
N ASN A 646 -30.76 -2.87 -0.49
CA ASN A 646 -31.91 -3.78 -0.63
C ASN A 646 -31.49 -5.18 -1.13
N LYS A 647 -30.60 -5.25 -2.13
CA LYS A 647 -30.11 -6.53 -2.68
C LYS A 647 -29.22 -7.25 -1.68
N ALA A 648 -28.37 -6.51 -0.98
CA ALA A 648 -27.47 -7.04 0.04
C ALA A 648 -28.24 -7.66 1.21
N VAL A 649 -29.28 -6.99 1.71
CA VAL A 649 -30.14 -7.51 2.78
C VAL A 649 -30.83 -8.81 2.36
N ALA A 650 -31.42 -8.86 1.15
CA ALA A 650 -32.03 -10.08 0.62
C ALA A 650 -31.02 -11.23 0.48
N LYS A 651 -29.80 -10.94 0.03
CA LYS A 651 -28.72 -11.91 -0.10
C LYS A 651 -28.22 -12.40 1.27
N LEU A 652 -28.08 -11.51 2.26
CA LEU A 652 -27.73 -11.86 3.64
C LEU A 652 -28.79 -12.80 4.24
N HIS A 653 -30.08 -12.47 4.14
CA HIS A 653 -31.13 -13.37 4.63
C HIS A 653 -31.12 -14.74 3.94
N THR A 654 -30.80 -14.79 2.64
CA THR A 654 -30.66 -16.05 1.90
C THR A 654 -29.47 -16.87 2.40
N LEU A 655 -28.29 -16.25 2.57
CA LEU A 655 -27.08 -16.93 3.07
C LEU A 655 -27.25 -17.44 4.51
N PHE A 656 -28.00 -16.71 5.34
CA PHE A 656 -28.27 -17.09 6.73
C PHE A 656 -29.49 -18.01 6.90
N SER A 657 -30.18 -18.41 5.83
CA SER A 657 -31.46 -19.17 5.87
C SER A 657 -31.36 -20.64 6.34
N GLY A 658 -30.16 -21.12 6.69
CA GLY A 658 -29.90 -22.46 7.24
C GLY A 658 -30.03 -22.58 8.77
N ASN A 659 -29.36 -23.58 9.36
CA ASN A 659 -29.34 -23.91 10.80
C ASN A 659 -28.57 -22.86 11.66
N THR A 660 -28.89 -21.58 11.47
CA THR A 660 -28.28 -20.43 12.13
C THR A 660 -28.83 -20.30 13.55
N SER A 661 -27.93 -20.17 14.53
CA SER A 661 -28.31 -19.93 15.92
C SER A 661 -29.14 -18.65 16.08
N VAL A 662 -30.16 -18.70 16.95
CA VAL A 662 -31.03 -17.55 17.29
C VAL A 662 -30.20 -16.33 17.68
N ARG A 663 -29.07 -16.52 18.37
CA ARG A 663 -28.16 -15.44 18.77
C ARG A 663 -27.51 -14.75 17.57
N VAL A 664 -27.05 -15.52 16.59
CA VAL A 664 -26.40 -15.01 15.37
C VAL A 664 -27.41 -14.25 14.52
N LYS A 665 -28.63 -14.78 14.39
CA LYS A 665 -29.73 -14.12 13.70
C LYS A 665 -30.09 -12.78 14.36
N ALA A 666 -30.20 -12.73 15.68
CA ALA A 666 -30.48 -11.47 16.38
C ALA A 666 -29.38 -10.40 16.17
N LYS A 667 -28.10 -10.80 16.14
CA LYS A 667 -27.00 -9.88 15.79
C LYS A 667 -27.12 -9.35 14.36
N LEU A 668 -27.41 -10.25 13.41
CA LEU A 668 -27.59 -9.90 12.01
C LEU A 668 -28.76 -8.92 11.84
N ASP A 669 -29.93 -9.23 12.42
CA ASP A 669 -31.14 -8.41 12.30
C ASP A 669 -30.92 -6.99 12.89
N ARG A 670 -30.20 -6.87 14.01
CA ARG A 670 -29.81 -5.56 14.57
C ARG A 670 -28.92 -4.76 13.64
N GLY A 671 -27.89 -5.40 13.07
CA GLY A 671 -27.00 -4.73 12.12
C GLY A 671 -27.69 -4.35 10.81
N ILE A 672 -28.60 -5.21 10.31
CA ILE A 672 -29.41 -4.92 9.12
C ILE A 672 -30.33 -3.74 9.38
N SER A 673 -31.04 -3.71 10.51
CA SER A 673 -31.91 -2.59 10.89
C SER A 673 -31.14 -1.28 10.91
N SER A 674 -29.99 -1.25 11.59
CA SER A 674 -29.13 -0.05 11.64
C SER A 674 -28.67 0.39 10.25
N LEU A 675 -28.23 -0.55 9.38
CA LEU A 675 -27.85 -0.18 8.01
C LEU A 675 -29.05 0.34 7.19
N GLN A 676 -30.25 -0.20 7.40
CA GLN A 676 -31.47 0.29 6.74
C GLN A 676 -31.77 1.73 7.16
N ASP A 677 -31.76 2.01 8.46
CA ASP A 677 -31.96 3.36 9.02
C ASP A 677 -30.95 4.37 8.45
N ILE A 678 -29.66 3.98 8.40
CA ILE A 678 -28.59 4.80 7.83
C ILE A 678 -28.83 5.04 6.33
N THR A 679 -29.22 4.02 5.58
CA THR A 679 -29.45 4.16 4.13
C THR A 679 -30.70 4.99 3.82
N GLU A 680 -31.72 4.94 4.68
CA GLU A 680 -32.89 5.79 4.59
C GLU A 680 -32.50 7.26 4.83
N ALA A 681 -31.79 7.55 5.92
CA ALA A 681 -31.29 8.89 6.21
C ALA A 681 -30.37 9.41 5.10
N ALA A 682 -29.47 8.57 4.58
CA ALA A 682 -28.58 8.90 3.47
C ALA A 682 -29.33 9.21 2.17
N SER A 683 -30.46 8.54 1.91
CA SER A 683 -31.30 8.83 0.74
C SER A 683 -31.94 10.22 0.83
N GLN A 684 -32.29 10.68 2.03
CA GLN A 684 -32.84 12.02 2.26
C GLN A 684 -31.79 13.13 2.09
N LEU A 685 -30.51 12.83 2.30
CA LEU A 685 -29.38 13.75 2.12
C LEU A 685 -28.90 13.91 0.65
N ASN A 686 -29.54 13.22 -0.30
CA ASN A 686 -29.26 13.32 -1.74
C ASN A 686 -27.78 13.09 -2.11
N LEU A 687 -27.20 11.98 -1.62
CA LEU A 687 -25.85 11.56 -2.01
C LEU A 687 -25.75 11.38 -3.53
N GLN A 688 -24.66 11.88 -4.12
CA GLN A 688 -24.44 11.74 -5.56
C GLN A 688 -23.80 10.39 -5.93
N ARG A 689 -23.09 9.75 -4.99
CA ARG A 689 -22.37 8.48 -5.20
C ARG A 689 -23.19 7.33 -4.65
N SER A 690 -22.98 6.15 -5.23
CA SER A 690 -23.65 4.94 -4.80
C SER A 690 -23.10 4.45 -3.46
N VAL A 691 -24.03 4.03 -2.60
CA VAL A 691 -23.76 3.33 -1.34
C VAL A 691 -23.96 1.83 -1.59
N LEU A 692 -22.94 1.04 -1.26
CA LEU A 692 -22.90 -0.41 -1.44
C LEU A 692 -22.62 -1.07 -0.09
N VAL A 693 -23.31 -2.16 0.21
CA VAL A 693 -23.05 -2.96 1.41
C VAL A 693 -22.00 -4.02 1.09
N ALA A 694 -20.97 -4.08 1.92
CA ALA A 694 -19.84 -5.01 1.80
C ALA A 694 -19.63 -5.76 3.13
N PRO A 695 -20.21 -6.94 3.34
CA PRO A 695 -20.22 -7.62 4.65
C PRO A 695 -18.85 -8.00 5.21
N LEU A 696 -17.85 -8.19 4.34
CA LEU A 696 -16.45 -8.42 4.72
C LEU A 696 -15.61 -7.13 4.74
N GLY A 697 -16.14 -6.02 4.23
CA GLY A 697 -15.47 -4.73 4.25
C GLY A 697 -15.28 -4.26 5.68
N SER A 698 -14.04 -4.12 6.13
CA SER A 698 -13.74 -3.67 7.48
C SER A 698 -12.42 -2.90 7.50
N VAL A 699 -12.37 -1.85 8.31
CA VAL A 699 -11.14 -1.09 8.64
C VAL A 699 -11.13 -0.94 10.15
N ASN A 700 -10.02 -1.31 10.79
CA ASN A 700 -9.85 -1.20 12.25
C ASN A 700 -11.07 -1.67 13.04
N ALA A 701 -11.66 -2.83 12.71
CA ALA A 701 -12.93 -3.30 13.24
C ALA A 701 -13.01 -3.33 14.79
N LYS A 702 -11.87 -3.42 15.47
CA LYS A 702 -11.72 -3.30 16.92
C LYS A 702 -12.20 -1.95 17.51
N PHE A 703 -12.31 -0.90 16.71
CA PHE A 703 -12.83 0.41 17.12
C PHE A 703 -14.35 0.51 16.94
N TYR A 704 -14.94 -0.36 16.13
CA TYR A 704 -16.31 -0.24 15.62
C TYR A 704 -17.13 -1.52 15.89
N GLU A 705 -16.89 -2.20 17.03
CA GLU A 705 -17.37 -3.56 17.29
C GLU A 705 -18.91 -3.73 17.23
N ASP A 706 -19.68 -2.65 17.41
CA ASP A 706 -21.14 -2.64 17.31
C ASP A 706 -21.70 -1.41 16.57
N GLY A 707 -20.91 -0.82 15.66
CA GLY A 707 -21.31 0.36 14.90
C GLY A 707 -21.18 0.18 13.39
N MET A 708 -21.56 1.22 12.65
CA MET A 708 -21.28 1.32 11.21
C MET A 708 -19.76 1.32 10.97
N LEU A 709 -19.32 0.60 9.95
CA LEU A 709 -18.00 0.74 9.34
C LEU A 709 -18.19 1.21 7.91
N PHE A 710 -17.37 2.14 7.44
CA PHE A 710 -17.42 2.53 6.04
C PHE A 710 -16.05 2.84 5.44
N GLN A 711 -15.98 2.70 4.12
CA GLN A 711 -14.82 3.00 3.29
C GLN A 711 -15.26 3.80 2.07
N CYS A 712 -14.54 4.88 1.78
CA CYS A 712 -14.65 5.61 0.52
C CYS A 712 -13.65 5.01 -0.47
N VAL A 713 -14.14 4.30 -1.48
CA VAL A 713 -13.31 3.53 -2.41
C VAL A 713 -13.33 4.17 -3.79
N LEU A 714 -12.15 4.37 -4.35
CA LEU A 714 -11.95 4.77 -5.74
C LEU A 714 -11.73 3.52 -6.60
N ASP A 715 -12.65 3.25 -7.52
CA ASP A 715 -12.55 2.14 -8.46
C ASP A 715 -11.85 2.59 -9.76
N LYS A 716 -10.63 2.10 -9.99
CA LYS A 716 -9.92 2.23 -11.28
C LYS A 716 -10.08 0.91 -12.04
N LYS A 717 -10.06 0.96 -13.38
CA LYS A 717 -10.30 -0.19 -14.30
C LYS A 717 -9.61 -1.52 -13.92
N SER A 718 -8.54 -1.49 -13.12
CA SER A 718 -7.82 -2.67 -12.63
C SER A 718 -7.48 -2.66 -11.12
N ASN A 719 -7.81 -1.62 -10.35
CA ASN A 719 -7.39 -1.50 -8.95
C ASN A 719 -8.32 -0.60 -8.12
N ARG A 720 -8.58 -1.00 -6.88
CA ARG A 720 -9.37 -0.22 -5.90
C ARG A 720 -8.46 0.37 -4.84
N THR A 721 -8.68 1.63 -4.50
CA THR A 721 -7.93 2.33 -3.45
C THR A 721 -8.87 2.98 -2.46
N VAL A 722 -8.64 2.76 -1.16
CA VAL A 722 -9.37 3.47 -0.09
C VAL A 722 -8.79 4.86 0.05
N ILE A 723 -9.64 5.89 -0.02
CA ILE A 723 -9.24 7.30 0.15
C ILE A 723 -9.46 7.74 1.59
N ALA A 724 -10.56 7.28 2.18
CA ALA A 724 -10.97 7.59 3.53
C ALA A 724 -11.70 6.39 4.12
N ALA A 725 -11.61 6.22 5.43
CA ALA A 725 -12.34 5.19 6.14
C ALA A 725 -12.73 5.69 7.53
N GLY A 726 -13.79 5.11 8.07
CA GLY A 726 -14.33 5.55 9.34
C GLY A 726 -15.43 4.63 9.82
N GLY A 727 -16.13 5.08 10.85
CA GLY A 727 -17.20 4.33 11.47
C GLY A 727 -17.64 4.92 12.80
N ARG A 728 -18.62 4.25 13.40
CA ARG A 728 -19.18 4.58 14.72
C ARG A 728 -18.45 3.81 15.82
N TYR A 729 -17.83 4.53 16.74
CA TYR A 729 -16.88 4.00 17.73
C TYR A 729 -17.34 4.14 19.19
N ASP A 730 -18.65 3.99 19.43
CA ASP A 730 -19.28 4.12 20.75
C ASP A 730 -18.65 3.19 21.81
N SER A 731 -18.39 1.93 21.44
CA SER A 731 -17.77 0.94 22.33
C SER A 731 -16.34 1.33 22.74
N LEU A 732 -15.61 2.04 21.87
CA LEU A 732 -14.26 2.52 22.16
C LEU A 732 -14.25 3.64 23.20
N ILE A 733 -15.24 4.54 23.15
CA ILE A 733 -15.44 5.59 24.15
C ILE A 733 -15.81 4.95 25.49
N GLN A 734 -16.78 4.03 25.47
CA GLN A 734 -17.26 3.32 26.67
C GLN A 734 -16.14 2.54 27.37
N ALA A 735 -15.24 1.90 26.61
CA ALA A 735 -14.09 1.18 27.16
C ALA A 735 -13.09 2.08 27.92
N HIS A 736 -13.18 3.39 27.76
CA HIS A 736 -12.31 4.38 28.39
C HIS A 736 -12.98 5.21 29.49
N HIS A 737 -14.25 4.95 29.83
CA HIS A 737 -14.92 5.61 30.95
C HIS A 737 -14.25 5.28 32.29
N GLY A 738 -14.02 6.33 33.09
CA GLY A 738 -13.55 6.17 34.46
C GLY A 738 -14.67 5.69 35.39
N MET A 739 -14.32 4.91 36.42
CA MET A 739 -15.27 4.33 37.40
C MET A 739 -16.10 5.36 38.21
N SER A 740 -15.84 6.67 38.09
CA SER A 740 -16.46 7.70 38.93
C SER A 740 -16.92 8.97 38.21
N ALA A 741 -16.91 9.01 36.88
CA ALA A 741 -17.45 10.15 36.12
C ALA A 741 -18.59 9.66 35.21
N PRO A 742 -19.82 10.20 35.30
CA PRO A 742 -20.79 10.01 34.23
C PRO A 742 -20.20 10.64 32.97
N SER A 743 -19.94 9.83 31.94
CA SER A 743 -19.54 10.40 30.65
C SER A 743 -20.72 11.19 30.10
N SER A 744 -20.40 12.36 29.55
CA SER A 744 -21.36 13.21 28.84
C SER A 744 -21.53 12.78 27.37
N CYS A 745 -20.58 12.02 26.84
CA CYS A 745 -20.61 11.51 25.46
C CYS A 745 -21.05 10.04 25.45
N GLN A 746 -22.13 9.74 24.73
CA GLN A 746 -22.68 8.38 24.62
C GLN A 746 -22.05 7.57 23.49
N GLY A 747 -21.53 8.28 22.48
CA GLY A 747 -21.02 7.68 21.25
C GLY A 747 -20.43 8.72 20.31
N ALA A 748 -19.84 8.28 19.22
CA ALA A 748 -19.39 9.17 18.14
C ALA A 748 -19.20 8.39 16.84
N VAL A 749 -19.33 9.10 15.72
CA VAL A 749 -19.01 8.60 14.38
C VAL A 749 -18.00 9.54 13.75
N GLY A 750 -17.00 8.98 13.07
CA GLY A 750 -15.94 9.78 12.46
C GLY A 750 -15.35 9.16 11.21
N VAL A 751 -14.57 9.98 10.50
CA VAL A 751 -13.86 9.60 9.27
C VAL A 751 -12.45 10.15 9.28
N CYS A 752 -11.50 9.28 8.92
CA CYS A 752 -10.10 9.63 8.71
C CYS A 752 -9.81 9.69 7.20
N ILE A 753 -9.17 10.79 6.78
CA ILE A 753 -8.79 11.08 5.40
C ILE A 753 -7.28 11.26 5.32
N GLY A 754 -6.62 10.49 4.45
CA GLY A 754 -5.19 10.67 4.18
C GLY A 754 -4.93 11.88 3.29
N LEU A 755 -4.12 12.83 3.75
CA LEU A 755 -3.85 14.07 3.00
C LEU A 755 -2.82 13.84 1.88
N ASP A 756 -1.80 13.03 2.12
CA ASP A 756 -0.72 12.78 1.16
C ASP A 756 -1.18 12.18 -0.18
N PRO A 757 -2.08 11.17 -0.21
CA PRO A 757 -2.65 10.67 -1.46
C PRO A 757 -3.41 11.74 -2.23
N ILE A 758 -4.20 12.57 -1.53
CA ILE A 758 -4.97 13.67 -2.14
C ILE A 758 -4.03 14.67 -2.81
N VAL A 759 -3.02 15.16 -2.09
CA VAL A 759 -2.03 16.12 -2.60
C VAL A 759 -1.27 15.56 -3.80
N THR A 760 -0.83 14.30 -3.71
CA THR A 760 -0.11 13.63 -4.80
C THR A 760 -0.96 13.50 -6.06
N HIS A 761 -2.25 13.20 -5.91
CA HIS A 761 -3.18 13.14 -7.04
C HIS A 761 -3.51 14.53 -7.61
N MET A 762 -3.65 15.55 -6.77
CA MET A 762 -3.87 16.93 -7.22
C MET A 762 -2.70 17.45 -8.05
N LEU A 763 -1.47 17.18 -7.64
CA LEU A 763 -0.25 17.51 -8.39
C LEU A 763 -0.21 16.83 -9.76
N LYS A 764 -0.52 15.52 -9.83
CA LYS A 764 -0.57 14.78 -11.11
C LYS A 764 -1.60 15.37 -12.06
N SER A 765 -2.78 15.73 -11.56
CA SER A 765 -3.84 16.34 -12.36
C SER A 765 -3.46 17.73 -12.88
N ALA A 766 -2.71 18.52 -12.08
CA ALA A 766 -2.23 19.84 -12.48
C ALA A 766 -1.13 19.75 -13.56
N GLY A 767 -0.19 18.80 -13.46
CA GLY A 767 0.92 18.64 -14.41
C GLY A 767 0.52 18.11 -15.78
N THR A 768 -0.54 17.30 -15.88
CA THR A 768 -1.06 16.81 -17.18
C THR A 768 -1.69 17.90 -18.05
N ALA A 769 -1.94 19.09 -17.51
CA ALA A 769 -2.49 20.22 -18.27
C ALA A 769 -1.50 20.80 -19.30
N SER A 770 -0.18 20.68 -19.08
CA SER A 770 0.84 21.28 -19.95
C SER A 770 1.19 20.47 -21.20
N LYS A 771 0.80 19.18 -21.29
CA LYS A 771 1.13 18.31 -22.45
C LYS A 771 -0.02 18.10 -23.44
N VAL A 772 -1.25 18.52 -23.13
CA VAL A 772 -2.37 18.44 -24.10
C VAL A 772 -2.44 19.73 -24.90
N GLY A 773 -1.42 19.94 -25.72
CA GLY A 773 -1.52 20.85 -26.86
C GLY A 773 -2.59 20.34 -27.83
N TYR A 774 -3.37 21.29 -28.35
CA TYR A 774 -4.19 21.21 -29.57
C TYR A 774 -5.66 20.76 -29.55
N LEU A 775 -6.22 20.15 -28.50
CA LEU A 775 -7.67 19.82 -28.48
C LEU A 775 -8.33 20.16 -27.14
N ARG A 776 -8.79 21.41 -27.02
CA ARG A 776 -9.54 21.92 -25.87
C ARG A 776 -11.01 21.50 -25.98
N ASP A 777 -11.37 20.37 -25.36
CA ASP A 777 -12.77 19.96 -25.18
C ASP A 777 -13.40 20.77 -24.04
N ARG A 778 -14.40 21.61 -24.35
CA ARG A 778 -14.98 22.62 -23.43
C ARG A 778 -15.85 22.03 -22.32
N ARG A 779 -16.09 20.71 -22.29
CA ARG A 779 -16.88 20.05 -21.23
C ARG A 779 -16.08 19.55 -20.03
N ARG A 780 -14.75 19.72 -20.03
CA ARG A 780 -13.93 19.45 -18.85
C ARG A 780 -13.93 20.68 -17.94
N PRO A 781 -14.14 20.53 -16.61
CA PRO A 781 -13.81 21.59 -15.67
C PRO A 781 -12.40 22.10 -15.98
N ALA A 782 -12.19 23.42 -15.90
CA ALA A 782 -10.88 23.99 -16.15
C ALA A 782 -9.82 23.22 -15.33
N PRO A 783 -8.69 22.82 -15.93
CA PRO A 783 -7.66 22.08 -15.20
C PRO A 783 -7.26 22.87 -13.96
N PHE A 784 -7.13 22.17 -12.83
CA PHE A 784 -6.74 22.78 -11.57
C PHE A 784 -5.39 23.49 -11.75
N GLN A 785 -5.38 24.82 -11.68
CA GLN A 785 -4.17 25.61 -11.87
C GLN A 785 -3.23 25.34 -10.69
N THR A 786 -1.92 25.20 -10.96
CA THR A 786 -0.94 25.09 -9.88
C THR A 786 -1.08 26.29 -8.95
N PRO A 787 -1.18 26.06 -7.62
CA PRO A 787 -1.28 27.16 -6.68
C PRO A 787 -0.06 28.06 -6.78
N LYS A 788 -0.31 29.35 -6.93
CA LYS A 788 0.71 30.39 -7.04
C LYS A 788 1.27 30.72 -5.66
N ARG A 789 2.49 31.23 -5.61
CA ARG A 789 3.18 31.61 -4.37
C ARG A 789 2.55 32.86 -3.74
N CYS A 790 2.39 33.90 -4.55
CA CYS A 790 1.64 35.11 -4.21
C CYS A 790 1.06 35.73 -5.49
N ASP A 791 0.16 36.70 -5.33
CA ASP A 791 -0.56 37.33 -6.43
C ASP A 791 0.37 38.23 -7.24
N VAL A 792 1.25 38.98 -6.58
CA VAL A 792 2.06 40.01 -7.22
C VAL A 792 3.54 39.85 -6.90
N LEU A 793 4.39 39.85 -7.92
CA LEU A 793 5.84 39.99 -7.78
C LEU A 793 6.24 41.43 -8.10
N VAL A 794 6.88 42.12 -7.18
CA VAL A 794 7.40 43.48 -7.40
C VAL A 794 8.86 43.40 -7.83
N GLU A 795 9.16 43.85 -9.04
CA GLU A 795 10.51 43.87 -9.61
C GLU A 795 11.10 45.28 -9.61
N VAL A 796 12.39 45.35 -9.30
CA VAL A 796 13.16 46.60 -9.28
C VAL A 796 13.97 46.69 -10.57
N GLY A 797 13.58 47.58 -11.48
CA GLY A 797 14.23 47.74 -12.78
C GLY A 797 15.56 48.50 -12.74
N THR A 798 15.81 49.29 -11.69
CA THR A 798 17.08 50.02 -11.49
C THR A 798 17.45 50.06 -10.00
N THR A 799 18.74 50.12 -9.68
CA THR A 799 19.25 50.10 -8.30
C THR A 799 18.69 51.20 -7.39
N GLY A 800 18.27 52.35 -7.95
CA GLY A 800 17.62 53.45 -7.22
C GLY A 800 16.13 53.24 -6.91
N ALA A 801 15.44 52.31 -7.59
CA ALA A 801 13.97 52.13 -7.49
C ALA A 801 13.52 51.28 -6.29
N ARG A 802 14.44 50.71 -5.51
CA ARG A 802 14.12 49.78 -4.40
C ARG A 802 13.23 50.42 -3.32
N SER A 803 13.45 51.70 -2.99
CA SER A 803 12.64 52.42 -2.00
C SER A 803 11.17 52.57 -2.45
N VAL A 804 10.95 52.81 -3.74
CA VAL A 804 9.60 52.89 -4.33
C VAL A 804 8.94 51.51 -4.36
N ALA A 805 9.68 50.47 -4.75
CA ALA A 805 9.19 49.09 -4.74
C ALA A 805 8.76 48.63 -3.33
N LEU A 806 9.52 48.97 -2.29
CA LEU A 806 9.14 48.68 -0.90
C LEU A 806 7.88 49.43 -0.46
N LYS A 807 7.69 50.69 -0.90
CA LYS A 807 6.45 51.44 -0.63
C LYS A 807 5.25 50.80 -1.33
N ILE A 808 5.40 50.37 -2.58
CA ILE A 808 4.37 49.64 -3.32
C ILE A 808 4.05 48.33 -2.61
N LEU A 809 5.07 47.58 -2.17
CA LEU A 809 4.89 46.33 -1.45
C LEU A 809 4.08 46.52 -0.15
N CYS A 810 4.42 47.55 0.64
CA CYS A 810 3.66 47.92 1.84
C CYS A 810 2.21 48.31 1.51
N MET A 811 1.99 49.03 0.40
CA MET A 811 0.66 49.42 -0.07
C MET A 811 -0.18 48.21 -0.48
N LEU A 812 0.42 47.22 -1.16
CA LEU A 812 -0.24 45.97 -1.54
C LEU A 812 -0.62 45.14 -0.31
N TRP A 813 0.32 44.94 0.62
CA TRP A 813 0.04 44.23 1.89
C TRP A 813 -1.03 44.93 2.73
N GLY A 814 -0.97 46.26 2.83
CA GLY A 814 -1.99 47.05 3.53
C GLY A 814 -3.39 46.98 2.89
N SER A 815 -3.48 46.43 1.67
CA SER A 815 -4.73 46.22 0.93
C SER A 815 -5.11 44.74 0.78
N ASP A 816 -4.50 43.84 1.57
CA ASP A 816 -4.72 42.38 1.56
C ASP A 816 -4.41 41.71 0.20
N ILE A 817 -3.45 42.26 -0.54
CA ILE A 817 -2.92 41.65 -1.77
C ILE A 817 -1.61 40.94 -1.44
N SER A 818 -1.54 39.63 -1.71
CA SER A 818 -0.31 38.87 -1.45
C SER A 818 0.77 39.26 -2.45
N ALA A 819 1.89 39.78 -1.94
CA ALA A 819 2.96 40.31 -2.78
C ALA A 819 4.35 40.02 -2.20
N GLU A 820 5.36 39.93 -3.05
CA GLU A 820 6.76 39.83 -2.64
C GLU A 820 7.70 40.65 -3.52
N LEU A 821 8.90 40.94 -3.02
CA LEU A 821 9.95 41.62 -3.78
C LEU A 821 10.86 40.60 -4.46
N ALA A 822 11.16 40.80 -5.75
CA ALA A 822 12.07 39.93 -6.48
C ALA A 822 13.50 39.98 -5.89
N PRO A 823 14.17 38.82 -5.69
CA PRO A 823 15.49 38.76 -5.06
C PRO A 823 16.64 39.31 -5.94
N GLU A 824 16.56 39.21 -7.27
CA GLU A 824 17.40 39.88 -8.29
C GLU A 824 16.88 39.51 -9.71
N VAL A 825 17.47 40.05 -10.79
CA VAL A 825 16.96 39.95 -12.19
C VAL A 825 16.52 38.52 -12.55
N ARG A 826 15.23 38.35 -12.78
CA ARG A 826 14.60 37.06 -13.12
C ARG A 826 15.20 36.46 -14.40
N GLN A 827 15.48 35.15 -14.37
CA GLN A 827 15.35 34.34 -15.58
C GLN A 827 13.84 34.14 -15.83
N MET A 828 13.41 34.39 -17.06
CA MET A 828 12.01 34.46 -17.46
C MET A 828 11.28 33.12 -17.25
N GLY A 829 10.06 33.13 -16.67
CA GLY A 829 9.04 32.10 -16.95
C GLY A 829 8.72 31.01 -15.92
N ASP A 830 8.86 31.21 -14.60
CA ASP A 830 8.58 30.13 -13.62
C ASP A 830 7.07 29.96 -13.27
N GLY A 831 6.20 30.88 -13.70
CA GLY A 831 4.74 30.76 -13.55
C GLY A 831 4.20 30.78 -12.11
N GLU A 832 5.03 31.17 -11.14
CA GLU A 832 4.72 31.16 -9.71
C GLU A 832 3.83 32.33 -9.25
N HIS A 833 3.65 33.39 -10.05
CA HIS A 833 2.99 34.64 -9.65
C HIS A 833 1.81 34.97 -10.56
N SER A 834 0.81 35.74 -10.10
CA SER A 834 -0.31 36.15 -10.98
C SER A 834 0.06 37.33 -11.86
N PHE A 835 0.73 38.31 -11.27
CA PHE A 835 1.16 39.55 -11.91
C PHE A 835 2.60 39.87 -11.53
N VAL A 836 3.30 40.54 -12.44
CA VAL A 836 4.61 41.14 -12.19
C VAL A 836 4.47 42.65 -12.32
N VAL A 837 4.91 43.37 -11.29
CA VAL A 837 4.89 44.83 -11.21
C VAL A 837 6.33 45.34 -11.25
N THR A 838 6.75 45.89 -12.38
CA THR A 838 8.11 46.38 -12.59
C THR A 838 8.20 47.89 -12.34
N VAL A 839 9.06 48.29 -11.41
CA VAL A 839 9.36 49.70 -11.09
C VAL A 839 10.58 50.16 -11.88
N ARG A 840 10.41 51.09 -12.81
CA ARG A 840 11.49 51.51 -13.74
C ARG A 840 12.59 52.36 -13.09
N HIS A 841 12.22 53.38 -12.32
CA HIS A 841 13.16 54.32 -11.69
C HIS A 841 12.63 54.89 -10.36
N ASP A 842 13.49 55.59 -9.61
CA ASP A 842 13.27 56.12 -8.26
C ASP A 842 12.15 57.19 -8.15
N GLN A 843 11.86 57.91 -9.24
CA GLN A 843 10.78 58.90 -9.34
C GLN A 843 9.57 58.43 -10.16
N ALA A 844 9.41 57.12 -10.38
CA ALA A 844 8.35 56.61 -11.24
C ALA A 844 6.95 56.94 -10.64
N SER A 845 6.10 57.61 -11.42
CA SER A 845 4.68 57.85 -11.07
C SER A 845 3.75 56.73 -11.55
N THR A 846 4.24 55.91 -12.48
CA THR A 846 3.57 54.75 -13.05
C THR A 846 4.45 53.51 -12.92
N VAL A 847 3.82 52.34 -12.83
CA VAL A 847 4.47 51.03 -12.82
C VAL A 847 3.99 50.22 -14.00
N ARG A 848 4.83 49.31 -14.47
CA ARG A 848 4.45 48.37 -15.51
C ARG A 848 3.90 47.10 -14.87
N VAL A 849 2.69 46.70 -15.26
CA VAL A 849 2.05 45.48 -14.80
C VAL A 849 1.98 44.50 -15.97
N SER A 850 2.45 43.27 -15.77
CA SER A 850 2.35 42.18 -16.75
C SER A 850 1.77 40.93 -16.10
N LYS A 851 1.13 40.07 -16.90
CA LYS A 851 0.63 38.75 -16.45
C LYS A 851 1.75 37.72 -16.63
N ASP A 852 2.02 36.92 -15.59
CA ASP A 852 3.10 35.91 -15.60
C ASP A 852 2.77 34.65 -16.45
N SER A 853 1.82 34.75 -17.40
CA SER A 853 1.42 33.65 -18.29
C SER A 853 2.28 33.61 -19.54
N SER A 854 2.82 32.43 -19.86
CA SER A 854 3.83 32.16 -20.90
C SER A 854 3.44 32.51 -22.35
N ASP A 855 2.29 33.14 -22.60
CA ASP A 855 1.74 33.29 -23.96
C ASP A 855 1.14 34.68 -24.29
N SER A 856 1.20 35.68 -23.39
CA SER A 856 0.84 37.06 -23.78
C SER A 856 1.73 38.14 -23.16
N LEU A 857 2.29 38.98 -24.03
CA LEU A 857 3.06 40.20 -23.71
C LEU A 857 2.11 41.39 -23.43
N ASP A 858 1.04 41.17 -22.67
CA ASP A 858 0.10 42.24 -22.32
C ASP A 858 0.68 43.03 -21.14
N GLU A 859 1.61 43.95 -21.45
CA GLU A 859 2.16 44.90 -20.49
C GLU A 859 1.29 46.17 -20.46
N VAL A 860 0.81 46.54 -19.26
CA VAL A 860 0.00 47.75 -19.05
C VAL A 860 0.71 48.68 -18.07
N ASP A 861 0.88 49.95 -18.44
CA ASP A 861 1.40 50.97 -17.53
C ASP A 861 0.25 51.53 -16.67
N VAL A 862 0.37 51.36 -15.35
CA VAL A 862 -0.66 51.73 -14.36
C VAL A 862 -0.10 52.78 -13.40
N PRO A 863 -0.80 53.89 -13.13
CA PRO A 863 -0.42 54.83 -12.07
C PRO A 863 -0.33 54.16 -10.70
N ILE A 864 0.70 54.50 -9.90
CA ILE A 864 0.88 53.90 -8.57
C ILE A 864 -0.35 54.13 -7.68
N THR A 865 -1.01 55.28 -7.83
CA THR A 865 -2.23 55.64 -7.07
C THR A 865 -3.43 54.77 -7.38
N SER A 866 -3.52 54.20 -8.59
CA SER A 866 -4.63 53.32 -9.02
C SER A 866 -4.24 51.84 -9.04
N LEU A 867 -2.99 51.49 -8.73
CA LEU A 867 -2.44 50.13 -8.83
C LEU A 867 -3.25 49.11 -8.02
N VAL A 868 -3.59 49.45 -6.77
CA VAL A 868 -4.38 48.56 -5.89
C VAL A 868 -5.77 48.30 -6.50
N SER A 869 -6.44 49.34 -6.98
CA SER A 869 -7.77 49.21 -7.59
C SER A 869 -7.72 48.35 -8.85
N TYR A 870 -6.71 48.55 -9.68
CA TYR A 870 -6.49 47.79 -10.91
C TYR A 870 -6.28 46.30 -10.61
N LEU A 871 -5.31 45.97 -9.74
CA LEU A 871 -5.00 44.59 -9.37
C LEU A 871 -6.18 43.91 -8.68
N SER A 872 -6.90 44.62 -7.81
CA SER A 872 -8.09 44.09 -7.14
C SER A 872 -9.21 43.74 -8.13
N GLN A 873 -9.40 44.55 -9.17
CA GLN A 873 -10.39 44.27 -10.22
C GLN A 873 -9.98 43.05 -11.04
N GLU A 874 -8.73 43.00 -11.50
CA GLU A 874 -8.22 41.87 -12.28
C GLU A 874 -8.24 40.55 -11.50
N LEU A 875 -7.91 40.58 -10.20
CA LEU A 875 -7.99 39.41 -9.32
C LEU A 875 -9.45 38.95 -9.13
N LYS A 876 -10.40 39.87 -8.93
CA LYS A 876 -11.84 39.55 -8.83
C LYS A 876 -12.42 38.97 -10.12
N GLU A 877 -12.03 39.51 -11.27
CA GLU A 877 -12.45 38.98 -12.57
C GLU A 877 -11.89 37.57 -12.80
N LYS A 878 -10.64 37.33 -12.41
CA LYS A 878 -10.03 36.00 -12.43
C LYS A 878 -10.74 35.02 -11.50
N ASP A 879 -11.04 35.41 -10.27
CA ASP A 879 -11.77 34.56 -9.32
C ASP A 879 -13.16 34.21 -9.88
N ASN A 880 -13.93 35.17 -10.40
CA ASN A 880 -15.25 34.89 -11.00
C ASN A 880 -15.21 33.89 -12.18
N THR A 881 -14.09 33.77 -12.89
CA THR A 881 -13.92 32.80 -13.98
C THR A 881 -13.44 31.42 -13.51
N THR A 882 -12.81 31.32 -12.34
CA THR A 882 -12.26 30.08 -11.76
C THR A 882 -13.08 29.52 -10.61
N SER A 883 -13.89 30.36 -9.93
CA SER A 883 -14.56 30.07 -8.67
C SER A 883 -16.07 29.94 -8.80
N ARG A 884 -16.65 29.72 -9.99
CA ARG A 884 -18.01 29.19 -10.03
C ARG A 884 -17.93 27.79 -9.40
N PRO A 885 -18.47 27.56 -8.18
CA PRO A 885 -18.70 26.20 -7.76
C PRO A 885 -19.58 25.58 -8.86
N PRO A 886 -19.45 24.29 -9.20
CA PRO A 886 -20.51 23.67 -9.95
C PRO A 886 -21.79 23.91 -9.13
N ALA A 887 -22.65 24.82 -9.60
CA ALA A 887 -24.02 24.89 -9.10
C ALA A 887 -24.51 23.45 -9.17
N PHE A 888 -25.07 22.93 -8.07
CA PHE A 888 -25.59 21.57 -7.99
C PHE A 888 -26.28 21.25 -9.32
N VAL A 889 -25.59 20.48 -10.17
CA VAL A 889 -26.23 19.92 -11.34
C VAL A 889 -27.12 18.89 -10.70
N ARG A 890 -28.40 19.21 -10.53
CA ARG A 890 -29.44 18.20 -10.41
C ARG A 890 -29.27 17.35 -11.66
N GLN A 891 -28.48 16.29 -11.57
CA GLN A 891 -28.54 15.21 -12.53
C GLN A 891 -29.92 14.62 -12.31
N SER A 892 -30.88 15.09 -13.09
CA SER A 892 -32.10 14.36 -13.36
C SER A 892 -31.68 12.94 -13.71
N SER A 893 -32.19 12.00 -12.92
CA SER A 893 -32.03 10.55 -13.02
C SER A 893 -31.58 10.04 -14.39
N HIS A 894 -30.49 9.27 -14.37
CA HIS A 894 -29.97 8.44 -15.45
C HIS A 894 -31.06 7.85 -16.36
N HIS A 895 -31.21 8.40 -17.57
CA HIS A 895 -31.68 7.66 -18.74
C HIS A 895 -31.18 8.18 -20.10
N ASP A 896 -30.37 9.25 -20.17
CA ASP A 896 -30.08 9.94 -21.45
C ASP A 896 -28.68 9.71 -22.06
N ALA A 897 -27.93 8.71 -21.59
CA ALA A 897 -26.61 8.42 -22.17
C ALA A 897 -26.67 7.93 -23.64
N ASP A 898 -27.83 7.43 -24.10
CA ASP A 898 -27.98 6.88 -25.46
C ASP A 898 -28.48 7.86 -26.53
N ARG A 899 -28.79 9.13 -26.20
CA ARG A 899 -29.34 10.09 -27.19
C ARG A 899 -28.32 10.98 -27.90
N ARG A 900 -27.02 10.83 -27.66
CA ARG A 900 -25.98 11.69 -28.28
C ARG A 900 -25.77 11.49 -29.80
N GLY A 901 -26.57 10.66 -30.46
CA GLY A 901 -26.48 10.34 -31.89
C GLY A 901 -27.38 11.12 -32.86
N ASN A 902 -28.32 11.97 -32.41
CA ASN A 902 -29.43 12.41 -33.28
C ASN A 902 -29.21 13.71 -34.10
N VAL A 903 -28.03 14.32 -34.13
CA VAL A 903 -27.78 15.55 -34.92
C VAL A 903 -26.84 15.25 -36.10
N GLN A 904 -27.40 15.21 -37.32
CA GLN A 904 -26.63 15.13 -38.56
C GLN A 904 -26.25 16.52 -39.06
N VAL A 905 -24.96 16.73 -39.35
CA VAL A 905 -24.43 18.02 -39.83
C VAL A 905 -23.99 17.86 -41.29
N LEU A 906 -24.66 18.56 -42.19
CA LEU A 906 -24.32 18.65 -43.62
C LEU A 906 -23.63 19.99 -43.89
N MET A 907 -22.46 19.96 -44.54
CA MET A 907 -21.66 21.15 -44.86
C MET A 907 -21.58 21.34 -46.38
N ALA A 908 -21.82 22.56 -46.88
CA ALA A 908 -21.65 22.88 -48.29
C ALA A 908 -20.16 22.93 -48.70
N GLN A 909 -19.82 22.43 -49.89
CA GLN A 909 -18.42 22.19 -50.34
C GLN A 909 -17.63 23.44 -50.79
N HIS A 910 -18.15 24.66 -50.66
CA HIS A 910 -17.40 25.86 -51.02
C HIS A 910 -16.63 26.45 -49.82
N ARG A 911 -15.31 26.48 -49.96
CA ARG A 911 -14.27 26.82 -48.96
C ARG A 911 -14.59 28.05 -48.09
N SER A 912 -14.54 27.89 -46.77
CA SER A 912 -13.73 28.71 -45.83
C SER A 912 -14.00 28.31 -44.36
N LYS A 913 -12.92 28.08 -43.60
CA LYS A 913 -12.82 27.72 -42.16
C LYS A 913 -13.25 26.28 -41.78
N LYS A 914 -12.34 25.56 -41.10
CA LYS A 914 -12.63 24.30 -40.38
C LYS A 914 -13.65 24.60 -39.27
N SER A 915 -14.93 24.51 -39.56
CA SER A 915 -15.98 24.66 -38.56
C SER A 915 -16.07 23.38 -37.71
N ASN A 916 -15.98 23.56 -36.40
CA ASN A 916 -15.99 22.45 -35.46
C ASN A 916 -17.38 21.80 -35.44
N LYS A 917 -17.50 20.60 -36.02
CA LYS A 917 -18.75 19.81 -36.06
C LYS A 917 -19.37 19.66 -34.65
N TYR A 918 -18.54 19.56 -33.62
CA TYR A 918 -18.99 19.49 -32.23
C TYR A 918 -19.74 20.75 -31.77
N HIS A 919 -19.21 21.94 -32.11
CA HIS A 919 -19.84 23.20 -31.76
C HIS A 919 -21.16 23.41 -32.51
N ILE A 920 -21.25 22.93 -33.75
CA ILE A 920 -22.50 22.95 -34.52
C ILE A 920 -23.54 22.03 -33.85
N VAL A 921 -23.14 20.82 -33.45
CA VAL A 921 -24.02 19.88 -32.74
C VAL A 921 -24.46 20.45 -31.38
N GLU A 922 -23.54 21.01 -30.61
CA GLU A 922 -23.82 21.58 -29.29
C GLU A 922 -24.72 22.81 -29.39
N ALA A 923 -24.45 23.73 -30.34
CA ALA A 923 -25.32 24.88 -30.59
C ALA A 923 -26.71 24.46 -31.10
N ALA A 924 -26.79 23.44 -31.96
CA ALA A 924 -28.06 22.91 -32.43
C ALA A 924 -28.87 22.28 -31.27
N GLN A 925 -28.22 21.49 -30.41
CA GLN A 925 -28.85 20.88 -29.24
C GLN A 925 -29.30 21.94 -28.23
N GLN A 926 -28.45 22.92 -27.94
CA GLN A 926 -28.79 24.01 -27.04
C GLN A 926 -29.98 24.80 -27.57
N ARG A 927 -29.96 25.20 -28.85
CA ARG A 927 -31.08 25.93 -29.44
C ARG A 927 -32.36 25.11 -29.48
N TRP A 928 -32.25 23.81 -29.72
CA TRP A 928 -33.39 22.89 -29.65
C TRP A 928 -33.96 22.77 -28.24
N SER A 929 -33.11 22.68 -27.22
CA SER A 929 -33.54 22.69 -25.81
C SER A 929 -34.22 24.01 -25.43
N GLU A 930 -33.68 25.15 -25.87
CA GLU A 930 -34.32 26.48 -25.69
C GLU A 930 -35.72 26.51 -26.34
N MET A 931 -35.84 26.01 -27.58
CA MET A 931 -37.14 25.91 -28.26
C MET A 931 -38.13 24.98 -27.55
N ILE A 932 -37.68 23.83 -27.02
CA ILE A 932 -38.56 22.93 -26.25
C ILE A 932 -39.06 23.61 -24.97
N GLU A 933 -38.20 24.36 -24.26
CA GLU A 933 -38.63 25.11 -23.08
C GLU A 933 -39.65 26.20 -23.45
N GLU A 934 -39.46 26.91 -24.57
CA GLU A 934 -40.46 27.86 -25.09
C GLU A 934 -41.79 27.16 -25.42
N TRP A 935 -41.75 25.93 -25.93
CA TRP A 935 -42.95 25.16 -26.28
C TRP A 935 -43.72 24.62 -25.07
N LYS A 936 -43.12 24.52 -23.89
CA LYS A 936 -43.86 24.11 -22.67
C LYS A 936 -44.94 25.12 -22.28
N GLU A 937 -44.75 26.38 -22.65
CA GLU A 937 -45.71 27.46 -22.40
C GLU A 937 -46.65 27.72 -23.59
N ALA A 938 -46.55 26.93 -24.67
CA ALA A 938 -47.43 27.05 -25.82
C ALA A 938 -48.87 26.63 -25.46
N PRO A 939 -49.90 27.36 -25.92
CA PRO A 939 -51.27 26.99 -25.66
C PRO A 939 -51.62 25.68 -26.36
N ILE A 940 -52.38 24.83 -25.65
CA ILE A 940 -52.78 23.50 -26.10
C ILE A 940 -54.27 23.50 -26.41
N LEU A 941 -54.62 23.18 -27.66
CA LEU A 941 -56.00 22.97 -28.10
C LEU A 941 -56.33 21.48 -27.98
N ALA A 942 -57.05 21.11 -26.93
CA ALA A 942 -57.55 19.75 -26.78
C ALA A 942 -58.76 19.53 -27.71
N VAL A 943 -58.64 18.61 -28.66
CA VAL A 943 -59.67 18.27 -29.65
C VAL A 943 -60.02 16.78 -29.59
N GLU A 944 -61.21 16.44 -30.05
CA GLU A 944 -61.65 15.06 -30.23
C GLU A 944 -61.83 14.79 -31.72
N GLY A 945 -61.08 13.83 -32.26
CA GLY A 945 -61.19 13.46 -33.66
C GLY A 945 -60.49 12.16 -33.97
N ARG A 946 -60.67 11.66 -35.20
CA ARG A 946 -59.84 10.58 -35.73
C ARG A 946 -58.47 11.16 -36.10
N ASP A 947 -57.41 10.39 -35.95
CA ASP A 947 -56.05 10.91 -36.17
C ASP A 947 -55.82 11.36 -37.62
N ASP A 948 -56.47 10.75 -38.61
CA ASP A 948 -56.43 11.15 -40.03
C ASP A 948 -57.07 12.54 -40.27
N VAL A 949 -58.11 12.87 -39.50
CA VAL A 949 -58.79 14.18 -39.54
C VAL A 949 -57.92 15.27 -38.93
N ILE A 950 -57.20 14.92 -37.85
CA ILE A 950 -56.30 15.85 -37.16
C ILE A 950 -55.01 16.02 -37.98
N GLU A 951 -54.48 14.97 -38.61
CA GLU A 951 -53.35 15.05 -39.53
C GLU A 951 -53.62 15.98 -40.73
N ALA A 952 -54.86 16.03 -41.22
CA ALA A 952 -55.23 16.97 -42.28
C ALA A 952 -54.99 18.45 -41.92
N ILE A 953 -54.92 18.78 -40.62
CA ILE A 953 -54.61 20.13 -40.13
C ILE A 953 -53.11 20.46 -40.31
N LYS A 954 -52.22 19.47 -40.20
CA LYS A 954 -50.75 19.66 -40.18
C LYS A 954 -50.23 20.41 -41.41
N ASP A 955 -50.83 20.15 -42.57
CA ASP A 955 -50.41 20.74 -43.85
C ASP A 955 -51.18 22.02 -44.20
N THR A 956 -52.06 22.49 -43.31
CA THR A 956 -52.79 23.75 -43.50
C THR A 956 -51.99 24.93 -42.99
N ARG A 957 -52.27 26.11 -43.52
CA ARG A 957 -51.72 27.38 -43.05
C ARG A 957 -52.84 28.39 -42.87
N LEU A 958 -52.87 29.11 -41.76
CA LEU A 958 -53.90 30.13 -41.54
C LEU A 958 -53.77 31.30 -42.53
N SER A 959 -52.57 31.52 -43.11
CA SER A 959 -52.37 32.46 -44.21
C SER A 959 -53.00 31.99 -45.53
N ASP A 960 -53.16 30.69 -45.74
CA ASP A 960 -53.69 30.09 -46.97
C ASP A 960 -55.10 29.53 -46.75
N THR A 961 -56.10 30.36 -47.06
CA THR A 961 -57.52 29.95 -46.95
C THR A 961 -57.90 28.77 -47.84
N GLU A 962 -57.15 28.48 -48.91
CA GLU A 962 -57.43 27.35 -49.80
C GLU A 962 -56.98 26.02 -49.17
N SER A 963 -55.87 26.01 -48.42
CA SER A 963 -55.39 24.84 -47.68
C SER A 963 -56.42 24.33 -46.67
N TRP A 964 -57.00 25.24 -45.87
CA TRP A 964 -58.05 24.90 -44.91
C TRP A 964 -59.35 24.47 -45.58
N ARG A 965 -59.73 25.09 -46.71
CA ARG A 965 -60.90 24.61 -47.48
C ARG A 965 -60.70 23.19 -48.00
N LYS A 966 -59.51 22.85 -48.50
CA LYS A 966 -59.18 21.50 -48.96
C LYS A 966 -59.21 20.50 -47.80
N ALA A 967 -58.63 20.85 -46.65
CA ALA A 967 -58.67 20.00 -45.46
C ALA A 967 -60.11 19.75 -44.96
N ILE A 968 -60.93 20.80 -44.87
CA ILE A 968 -62.35 20.69 -44.47
C ILE A 968 -63.16 19.90 -45.52
N GLN A 969 -62.92 20.08 -46.81
CA GLN A 969 -63.65 19.33 -47.85
C GLN A 969 -63.21 17.85 -47.93
N GLY A 970 -61.97 17.54 -47.55
CA GLY A 970 -61.41 16.20 -47.53
C GLY A 970 -61.95 15.28 -46.44
N VAL A 971 -62.62 15.83 -45.42
CA VAL A 971 -63.21 15.04 -44.32
C VAL A 971 -64.71 14.81 -44.50
N GLN A 972 -65.25 13.84 -43.74
CA GLN A 972 -66.67 13.49 -43.77
C GLN A 972 -67.55 14.69 -43.41
N LEU A 973 -68.75 14.77 -43.98
CA LEU A 973 -69.70 15.88 -43.79
C LEU A 973 -69.99 16.19 -42.30
N SER A 974 -69.99 15.17 -41.45
CA SER A 974 -70.17 15.29 -39.99
C SER A 974 -69.00 15.97 -39.27
N GLU A 975 -67.78 15.89 -39.81
CA GLU A 975 -66.54 16.40 -39.20
C GLU A 975 -66.18 17.81 -39.71
N ARG A 976 -66.79 18.27 -40.81
CA ARG A 976 -66.50 19.58 -41.44
C ARG A 976 -66.77 20.76 -40.51
N GLN A 977 -67.90 20.72 -39.81
CA GLN A 977 -68.27 21.78 -38.87
C GLN A 977 -67.31 21.85 -37.69
N TYR A 978 -66.81 20.69 -37.25
CA TYR A 978 -65.87 20.58 -36.14
C TYR A 978 -64.49 21.14 -36.54
N LEU A 979 -63.98 20.81 -37.72
CA LEU A 979 -62.74 21.40 -38.24
C LEU A 979 -62.84 22.92 -38.47
N GLY A 980 -64.02 23.41 -38.87
CA GLY A 980 -64.28 24.85 -38.92
C GLY A 980 -64.13 25.54 -37.56
N GLN A 981 -64.64 24.92 -36.49
CA GLN A 981 -64.46 25.45 -35.12
C GLN A 981 -63.00 25.43 -34.67
N VAL A 982 -62.25 24.39 -35.02
CA VAL A 982 -60.81 24.33 -34.76
C VAL A 982 -60.07 25.46 -35.49
N GLN A 983 -60.40 25.69 -36.76
CA GLN A 983 -59.85 26.80 -37.54
C GLN A 983 -60.16 28.16 -36.91
N ASP A 984 -61.38 28.38 -36.44
CA ASP A 984 -61.79 29.65 -35.81
C ASP A 984 -61.02 29.91 -34.51
N ILE A 985 -60.78 28.88 -33.69
CA ILE A 985 -59.97 28.99 -32.45
C ILE A 985 -58.52 29.33 -32.78
N LEU A 986 -57.93 28.66 -33.77
CA LEU A 986 -56.56 28.95 -34.21
C LEU A 986 -56.44 30.36 -34.79
N CYS A 987 -57.43 30.84 -35.56
CA CYS A 987 -57.52 32.23 -36.02
C CYS A 987 -57.58 33.23 -34.85
N SER A 988 -58.35 32.91 -33.79
CA SER A 988 -58.44 33.73 -32.58
C SER A 988 -57.09 33.82 -31.85
N TRP A 989 -56.38 32.70 -31.73
CA TRP A 989 -55.04 32.67 -31.12
C TRP A 989 -54.02 33.41 -31.96
N ARG A 990 -54.09 33.30 -33.29
CA ARG A 990 -53.25 34.08 -34.20
C ARG A 990 -53.46 35.58 -34.03
N LYS A 991 -54.71 36.02 -33.84
CA LYS A 991 -55.02 37.42 -33.59
C LYS A 991 -54.42 37.91 -32.27
N LYS A 992 -54.53 37.11 -31.20
CA LYS A 992 -53.89 37.42 -29.91
C LYS A 992 -52.37 37.51 -30.01
N TRP A 993 -51.75 36.61 -30.76
CA TRP A 993 -50.32 36.66 -31.05
C TRP A 993 -49.94 37.93 -31.84
N ALA A 994 -50.72 38.33 -32.84
CA ALA A 994 -50.47 39.54 -33.61
C ALA A 994 -50.66 40.85 -32.81
N GLU A 995 -51.39 40.80 -31.70
CA GLU A 995 -51.66 41.92 -30.78
C GLU A 995 -50.70 41.95 -29.56
N ASP A 996 -49.58 41.21 -29.62
CA ASP A 996 -48.48 41.12 -28.63
C ASP A 996 -48.78 40.35 -27.31
N ASP A 997 -49.95 39.71 -27.18
CA ASP A 997 -50.38 38.99 -25.97
C ASP A 997 -50.47 37.45 -26.15
N GLY A 998 -49.95 36.91 -27.25
CA GLY A 998 -50.03 35.49 -27.60
C GLY A 998 -48.71 34.87 -28.05
N ARG A 999 -48.60 33.53 -27.97
CA ARG A 999 -47.45 32.76 -28.48
C ARG A 999 -47.69 32.36 -29.95
N ARG A 1000 -46.62 32.25 -30.74
CA ARG A 1000 -46.68 31.87 -32.16
C ARG A 1000 -46.92 30.36 -32.33
N GLU A 1001 -46.30 29.57 -31.47
CA GLU A 1001 -46.32 28.12 -31.48
C GLU A 1001 -47.48 27.59 -30.66
N THR A 1002 -48.19 26.59 -31.18
CA THR A 1002 -49.35 25.97 -30.51
C THR A 1002 -49.36 24.46 -30.70
N CYS A 1003 -50.00 23.75 -29.77
CA CYS A 1003 -50.15 22.29 -29.83
C CYS A 1003 -51.63 21.93 -29.95
N ILE A 1004 -51.97 21.07 -30.91
CA ILE A 1004 -53.29 20.46 -31.03
C ILE A 1004 -53.20 19.05 -30.45
N PHE A 1005 -53.89 18.79 -29.35
CA PHE A 1005 -53.84 17.53 -28.61
C PHE A 1005 -55.14 16.75 -28.80
N ASN A 1006 -55.06 15.56 -29.38
CA ASN A 1006 -56.16 14.62 -29.43
C ASN A 1006 -56.27 13.90 -28.08
N PHE A 1007 -57.23 14.29 -27.24
CA PHE A 1007 -57.37 13.68 -25.92
C PHE A 1007 -57.93 12.24 -25.95
N ARG A 1008 -58.36 11.75 -27.13
CA ARG A 1008 -58.83 10.37 -27.30
C ARG A 1008 -57.71 9.39 -27.62
N THR A 1009 -56.74 9.78 -28.45
CA THR A 1009 -55.65 8.91 -28.92
C THR A 1009 -54.29 9.28 -28.31
N GLY A 1010 -54.19 10.46 -27.69
CA GLY A 1010 -52.92 11.03 -27.23
C GLY A 1010 -52.09 11.68 -28.34
N HIS A 1011 -52.60 11.74 -29.57
CA HIS A 1011 -51.88 12.30 -30.71
C HIS A 1011 -51.69 13.82 -30.57
N CYS A 1012 -50.49 14.33 -30.87
CA CYS A 1012 -50.15 15.76 -30.74
C CYS A 1012 -49.66 16.31 -32.08
N ILE A 1013 -50.17 17.46 -32.49
CA ILE A 1013 -49.70 18.19 -33.67
C ILE A 1013 -49.20 19.56 -33.26
N TYR A 1014 -47.97 19.86 -33.68
CA TYR A 1014 -47.43 21.21 -33.61
C TYR A 1014 -48.02 22.07 -34.75
N TYR A 1015 -48.53 23.25 -34.43
CA TYR A 1015 -49.10 24.18 -35.39
C TYR A 1015 -48.53 25.60 -35.19
N ASP A 1016 -47.93 26.15 -36.25
CA ASP A 1016 -47.35 27.51 -36.26
C ASP A 1016 -48.39 28.53 -36.74
N LEU A 1017 -48.85 29.40 -35.83
CA LEU A 1017 -49.84 30.44 -36.13
C LEU A 1017 -49.30 31.55 -37.06
N GLY A 1018 -47.98 31.64 -37.21
CA GLY A 1018 -47.31 32.57 -38.13
C GLY A 1018 -47.30 32.11 -39.58
N SER A 1019 -47.64 30.85 -39.85
CA SER A 1019 -47.53 30.23 -41.19
C SER A 1019 -48.68 30.50 -42.15
#